data_AF-A0A1C6NUI7-F1
#
_entry.id   AF-A0A1C6NUI7-F1
#
_cell.length_a   1.000
_cell.length_b   1.000
_cell.length_c   1.000
_cell.angle_alpha   90.00
_cell.angle_beta   90.00
_cell.angle_gamma   90.00
#
_symmetry.space_group_name_H-M   'P 1'
#
loop_
_entity.id
_entity.type
_entity.pdbx_description
1 polymer ?
#
loop_
_entity_poly.entity_id
_entity_poly.type
_entity_poly.pdbx_seq_one_letter_code
_entity_poly.pdbx_strand_id
1 'polypeptide(L)'
;MQEIPGGHGPPYSSLPDDTSGSTGSTGGAEDVPWVQRIAALRVPGLPLLVVVGAGLALGTGIFRVATDGRALFPDAVTGWSLAVLTALIVGHLVALGRDRWWSGTGSGAALTLAILLLYGWAPAVLVSLAVVGLVGAVRRHWRQAVVQGAVDILGIGAAALSLAVAGVHPSVGNPWSPDDWGYFAVPEVVMAAFAYLVITRTLLWFSQAPRKTGLPTALRRALQRQGLVAVALLGISPLIAVVAAYRPVLLPLFAVPLIALDSTLWIARVRAEEALRDPLTGLPNRQWLLERTWSALDEADRTEARSALVLIDLDRFRSVNDTLGHLAGDRLLLKIAERLRAELPRGAEAARLGGDEFAVLLPLADSTTSAMRAARTLVSALGSPLDLDGLTLVLEASAGVAVFPEHAREAEGLLRRADVAMYEAKRDRTGVEVYEATRDGNTPDRLGLLADLRRALDAGEVALHYQPKVGFDGVVSGLEALVRWVHPERGRVPPDEFIAIAETSGLMPRLTEYVLETALAQVSRWRSDGLTVPVAVNVSPRDVHAPGFAGAVAGRLARHGVPAGALQLEITEHVLLEDPHRAADTLAALAGHGVKMSLDDFGTGYSSLVHLRRLPVSELKIDRSFVARLAVDAEDAEIVRCTVDLAHSLGLLVVAEGVEDDETWERLRDLGCDAVQGWLVAAAMPPDETTAWLRAREGVPHSLESARPRPQLECGPSASATSSIRPHTGSTGSGPRSSGPPPKPNGSHDANRPTGWQPVQ
;
A
#
# COMPACT_ATOMS: atom_id res chain seq x y z
N MET A 1 -72.28 20.07 1.90
CA MET A 1 -72.61 18.77 1.28
C MET A 1 -71.31 18.02 1.05
N GLN A 2 -71.08 16.81 1.57
CA GLN A 2 -71.83 15.54 1.38
C GLN A 2 -71.75 15.05 -0.10
N GLU A 3 -71.53 13.77 -0.43
CA GLU A 3 -71.26 12.55 0.37
C GLU A 3 -70.71 11.38 -0.52
N ILE A 4 -70.40 10.26 0.13
CA ILE A 4 -70.12 8.87 -0.37
C ILE A 4 -71.41 8.26 -1.03
N PRO A 5 -71.46 7.24 -1.94
CA PRO A 5 -70.84 5.87 -1.95
C PRO A 5 -70.32 5.38 -3.34
N GLY A 6 -69.82 4.15 -3.62
CA GLY A 6 -69.94 2.79 -3.04
C GLY A 6 -71.09 1.98 -3.69
N GLY A 7 -71.06 0.68 -4.03
CA GLY A 7 -70.09 -0.43 -4.02
C GLY A 7 -70.80 -1.75 -4.47
N HIS A 8 -70.15 -2.94 -4.47
CA HIS A 8 -70.70 -4.31 -4.17
C HIS A 8 -69.94 -5.51 -4.82
N GLY A 9 -69.81 -6.61 -4.06
CA GLY A 9 -69.34 -7.96 -4.50
C GLY A 9 -70.49 -8.92 -4.87
N PRO A 10 -70.31 -10.28 -4.92
CA PRO A 10 -70.50 -11.14 -3.71
C PRO A 10 -69.63 -12.49 -3.73
N PRO A 11 -69.93 -13.64 -3.06
CA PRO A 11 -69.04 -14.20 -1.98
C PRO A 11 -68.83 -15.77 -1.89
N TYR A 12 -68.24 -16.24 -0.76
CA TYR A 12 -68.32 -17.59 -0.08
C TYR A 12 -67.22 -18.70 -0.20
N SER A 13 -66.42 -18.81 0.88
CA SER A 13 -66.04 -19.94 1.80
C SER A 13 -65.67 -21.40 1.41
N SER A 14 -64.93 -21.99 2.38
CA SER A 14 -64.91 -23.38 2.93
C SER A 14 -63.91 -24.46 2.44
N LEU A 15 -63.16 -24.98 3.44
CA LEU A 15 -62.20 -26.11 3.51
C LEU A 15 -62.95 -27.46 3.77
N PRO A 16 -62.36 -28.68 3.55
CA PRO A 16 -61.23 -29.20 4.37
C PRO A 16 -60.22 -30.20 3.71
N ASP A 17 -59.22 -30.56 4.53
CA ASP A 17 -58.23 -31.65 4.50
C ASP A 17 -58.23 -32.70 3.37
N ASP A 18 -57.02 -33.01 2.86
CA ASP A 18 -56.39 -34.31 3.14
C ASP A 18 -54.84 -34.23 3.12
N THR A 19 -54.16 -35.33 3.44
CA THR A 19 -52.92 -35.32 4.24
C THR A 19 -51.67 -35.94 3.60
N SER A 20 -50.51 -35.49 4.10
CA SER A 20 -49.17 -36.12 4.04
C SER A 20 -48.37 -36.12 2.73
N GLY A 21 -47.06 -35.80 2.82
CA GLY A 21 -46.16 -35.84 1.66
C GLY A 21 -44.89 -34.99 1.73
N SER A 22 -44.29 -34.77 2.92
CA SER A 22 -43.11 -33.92 3.07
C SER A 22 -41.81 -34.59 2.59
N THR A 23 -41.15 -34.02 1.59
CA THR A 23 -39.69 -34.14 1.40
C THR A 23 -39.11 -32.80 0.96
N GLY A 24 -38.36 -32.14 1.84
CA GLY A 24 -37.63 -30.91 1.51
C GLY A 24 -36.24 -31.21 0.95
N SER A 25 -35.79 -30.40 -0.01
CA SER A 25 -34.39 -30.37 -0.45
C SER A 25 -33.68 -29.16 0.13
N THR A 26 -33.17 -29.31 1.36
CA THR A 26 -32.16 -28.40 1.93
C THR A 26 -30.79 -28.71 1.32
N GLY A 27 -30.12 -27.70 0.78
CA GLY A 27 -28.72 -27.79 0.35
C GLY A 27 -28.37 -26.71 -0.68
N GLY A 28 -27.25 -25.98 -0.59
CA GLY A 28 -26.22 -25.98 0.45
C GLY A 28 -26.14 -24.63 1.16
N ALA A 29 -26.35 -24.63 2.48
CA ALA A 29 -25.45 -23.83 3.30
C ALA A 29 -24.11 -24.56 3.23
N GLU A 30 -23.06 -23.92 2.69
CA GLU A 30 -21.71 -24.49 2.78
C GLU A 30 -21.39 -24.75 4.26
N ASP A 31 -20.77 -25.89 4.54
CA ASP A 31 -20.48 -26.35 5.88
C ASP A 31 -19.53 -25.39 6.59
N VAL A 32 -20.09 -24.35 7.24
CA VAL A 32 -19.48 -23.66 8.37
C VAL A 32 -19.11 -24.77 9.35
N PRO A 33 -17.81 -25.15 9.48
CA PRO A 33 -17.45 -26.36 10.19
C PRO A 33 -18.03 -26.30 11.60
N TRP A 34 -18.56 -27.41 12.11
CA TRP A 34 -19.13 -27.48 13.46
C TRP A 34 -18.18 -26.88 14.53
N VAL A 35 -16.87 -27.00 14.28
CA VAL A 35 -15.78 -26.37 15.03
C VAL A 35 -15.92 -24.83 15.13
N GLN A 36 -16.28 -24.13 14.05
CA GLN A 36 -16.51 -22.68 14.03
C GLN A 36 -17.74 -22.29 14.85
N ARG A 37 -18.82 -23.08 14.82
CA ARG A 37 -20.01 -22.85 15.67
C ARG A 37 -19.69 -23.01 17.16
N ILE A 38 -18.92 -24.04 17.52
CA ILE A 38 -18.44 -24.26 18.90
C ILE A 38 -17.55 -23.10 19.37
N ALA A 39 -16.73 -22.55 18.47
CA ALA A 39 -15.83 -21.47 18.81
C ALA A 39 -16.50 -20.09 18.98
N ALA A 40 -17.60 -19.83 18.24
CA ALA A 40 -18.39 -18.60 18.40
C ALA A 40 -19.27 -18.61 19.67
N LEU A 41 -19.49 -19.77 20.28
CA LEU A 41 -20.27 -19.95 21.51
C LEU A 41 -19.56 -19.37 22.74
N ARG A 42 -19.74 -18.07 22.97
CA ARG A 42 -19.68 -17.53 24.33
C ARG A 42 -20.84 -18.10 25.13
N VAL A 43 -20.53 -18.93 26.14
CA VAL A 43 -21.46 -19.21 27.23
C VAL A 43 -21.40 -18.03 28.21
N PRO A 44 -22.40 -17.12 28.25
CA PRO A 44 -22.40 -16.03 29.21
C PRO A 44 -22.39 -16.61 30.63
N GLY A 45 -21.47 -16.11 31.47
CA GLY A 45 -21.25 -16.67 32.81
C GLY A 45 -20.25 -17.84 32.88
N LEU A 46 -19.62 -18.27 31.77
CA LEU A 46 -18.61 -19.35 31.84
C LEU A 46 -17.48 -19.11 32.87
N PRO A 47 -16.87 -17.91 33.00
CA PRO A 47 -15.86 -17.68 34.04
C PRO A 47 -16.42 -17.87 35.47
N LEU A 48 -17.71 -17.56 35.68
CA LEU A 48 -18.39 -17.79 36.95
C LEU A 48 -18.65 -19.29 37.16
N LEU A 49 -19.12 -20.01 36.13
CA LEU A 49 -19.30 -21.47 36.17
C LEU A 49 -17.99 -22.22 36.42
N VAL A 50 -16.89 -21.78 35.81
CA VAL A 50 -15.54 -22.33 36.05
C VAL A 50 -15.10 -22.10 37.50
N VAL A 51 -15.31 -20.90 38.04
CA VAL A 51 -14.99 -20.59 39.45
C VAL A 51 -15.87 -21.36 40.42
N VAL A 52 -17.17 -21.49 40.16
CA VAL A 52 -18.11 -22.28 40.98
C VAL A 52 -17.78 -23.77 40.92
N GLY A 53 -17.53 -24.32 39.73
CA GLY A 53 -17.14 -25.72 39.53
C GLY A 53 -15.81 -26.05 40.21
N ALA A 54 -14.80 -25.18 40.08
CA ALA A 54 -13.54 -25.31 40.81
C ALA A 54 -13.73 -25.22 42.33
N GLY A 55 -14.61 -24.33 42.82
CA GLY A 55 -14.96 -24.23 44.24
C GLY A 55 -15.62 -25.49 44.80
N LEU A 56 -16.54 -26.10 44.05
CA LEU A 56 -17.18 -27.37 44.42
C LEU A 56 -16.20 -28.55 44.38
N ALA A 57 -15.33 -28.62 43.36
CA ALA A 57 -14.27 -29.62 43.26
C ALA A 57 -13.25 -29.50 44.42
N LEU A 58 -12.85 -28.27 44.75
CA LEU A 58 -11.95 -28.00 45.86
C LEU A 58 -12.60 -28.32 47.21
N GLY A 59 -13.85 -27.92 47.43
CA GLY A 59 -14.58 -28.20 48.66
C GLY A 59 -14.80 -29.69 48.92
N THR A 60 -15.20 -30.45 47.89
CA THR A 60 -15.34 -31.92 47.97
C THR A 60 -13.99 -32.62 48.17
N GLY A 61 -12.92 -32.11 47.55
CA GLY A 61 -11.56 -32.59 47.77
C GLY A 61 -11.07 -32.36 49.20
N ILE A 62 -11.23 -31.14 49.74
CA ILE A 62 -10.85 -30.79 51.12
C ILE A 62 -11.63 -31.64 52.12
N PHE A 63 -12.94 -31.84 51.91
CA PHE A 63 -13.76 -32.71 52.75
C PHE A 63 -13.19 -34.14 52.80
N ARG A 64 -12.85 -34.73 51.64
CA ARG A 64 -12.24 -36.07 51.60
C ARG A 64 -10.87 -36.15 52.28
N VAL A 65 -10.02 -35.14 52.12
CA VAL A 65 -8.70 -35.15 52.80
C VAL A 65 -8.86 -35.02 54.32
N ALA A 66 -9.83 -34.22 54.78
CA ALA A 66 -10.15 -34.07 56.19
C ALA A 66 -10.75 -35.35 56.80
N THR A 67 -11.58 -36.10 56.06
CA THR A 67 -12.10 -37.41 56.54
C THR A 67 -11.04 -38.51 56.54
N ASP A 68 -10.13 -38.48 55.57
CA ASP A 68 -9.10 -39.53 55.39
C ASP A 68 -7.84 -39.29 56.24
N GLY A 69 -7.72 -38.14 56.93
CA GLY A 69 -6.59 -37.81 57.81
C GLY A 69 -5.23 -37.70 57.10
N ARG A 70 -5.20 -37.49 55.78
CA ARG A 70 -3.96 -37.51 54.98
C ARG A 70 -3.14 -36.24 55.17
N ALA A 71 -1.81 -36.38 55.20
CA ALA A 71 -0.89 -35.25 55.19
C ALA A 71 -1.06 -34.40 53.89
N LEU A 72 -1.00 -33.07 54.05
CA LEU A 72 -1.21 -32.09 52.97
C LEU A 72 0.08 -31.58 52.32
N PHE A 73 1.24 -31.84 52.92
CA PHE A 73 2.53 -31.35 52.43
C PHE A 73 3.66 -32.33 52.84
N PRO A 74 4.66 -32.57 51.97
CA PRO A 74 5.74 -33.53 52.23
C PRO A 74 6.74 -33.07 53.31
N ASP A 75 7.51 -34.04 53.80
CA ASP A 75 8.47 -33.87 54.90
C ASP A 75 9.51 -32.77 54.68
N ALA A 76 10.06 -32.29 55.80
CA ALA A 76 10.80 -31.03 55.92
C ALA A 76 11.73 -30.69 54.75
N VAL A 77 12.71 -31.54 54.42
CA VAL A 77 13.73 -31.19 53.41
C VAL A 77 13.13 -31.02 52.02
N THR A 78 12.22 -31.89 51.61
CA THR A 78 11.56 -31.80 50.30
C THR A 78 10.55 -30.68 50.25
N GLY A 79 9.76 -30.50 51.33
CA GLY A 79 8.83 -29.38 51.46
C GLY A 79 9.52 -28.01 51.38
N TRP A 80 10.62 -27.81 52.13
CA TRP A 80 11.41 -26.58 52.07
C TRP A 80 12.04 -26.36 50.70
N SER A 81 12.55 -27.41 50.05
CA SER A 81 13.18 -27.30 48.74
C SER A 81 12.18 -26.94 47.62
N LEU A 82 10.97 -27.51 47.68
CA LEU A 82 9.84 -27.11 46.82
C LEU A 82 9.39 -25.66 47.09
N ALA A 83 9.34 -25.24 48.35
CA ALA A 83 9.00 -23.86 48.72
C ALA A 83 10.01 -22.84 48.18
N VAL A 84 11.32 -23.14 48.27
CA VAL A 84 12.39 -22.30 47.68
C VAL A 84 12.27 -22.23 46.16
N LEU A 85 12.08 -23.38 45.47
CA LEU A 85 11.86 -23.41 44.03
C LEU A 85 10.62 -22.57 43.63
N THR A 86 9.52 -22.70 44.37
CA THR A 86 8.29 -21.93 44.16
C THR A 86 8.55 -20.43 44.33
N ALA A 87 9.28 -20.03 45.38
CA ALA A 87 9.62 -18.63 45.64
C ALA A 87 10.50 -18.02 44.53
N LEU A 88 11.47 -18.78 44.00
CA LEU A 88 12.30 -18.35 42.87
C LEU A 88 11.48 -18.15 41.59
N ILE A 89 10.59 -19.10 41.26
CA ILE A 89 9.67 -18.99 40.11
C ILE A 89 8.75 -17.78 40.27
N VAL A 90 8.13 -17.61 41.44
CA VAL A 90 7.24 -16.47 41.71
C VAL A 90 8.00 -15.13 41.67
N GLY A 91 9.23 -15.06 42.18
CA GLY A 91 10.09 -13.88 42.07
C GLY A 91 10.38 -13.51 40.62
N HIS A 92 10.72 -14.49 39.77
CA HIS A 92 10.89 -14.28 38.33
C HIS A 92 9.59 -13.82 37.65
N LEU A 93 8.47 -14.51 37.89
CA LEU A 93 7.16 -14.15 37.35
C LEU A 93 6.71 -12.75 37.79
N VAL A 94 7.04 -12.31 39.01
CA VAL A 94 6.78 -10.93 39.46
C VAL A 94 7.65 -9.92 38.69
N ALA A 95 8.94 -10.21 38.49
CA ALA A 95 9.86 -9.31 37.79
C ALA A 95 9.51 -9.05 36.31
N LEU A 96 8.84 -9.99 35.64
CA LEU A 96 8.44 -9.91 34.22
C LEU A 96 7.30 -8.90 33.91
N GLY A 97 7.46 -7.60 34.18
CA GLY A 97 6.71 -6.46 33.61
C GLY A 97 5.16 -6.41 33.72
N ARG A 98 4.57 -5.19 33.69
CA ARG A 98 3.12 -4.99 33.98
C ARG A 98 2.16 -5.72 33.02
N ASP A 99 2.39 -5.69 31.71
CA ASP A 99 1.44 -6.18 30.70
C ASP A 99 1.76 -7.59 30.16
N ARG A 100 2.73 -8.28 30.77
CA ARG A 100 3.52 -9.34 30.09
C ARG A 100 3.24 -10.78 30.56
N TRP A 101 2.27 -10.99 31.45
CA TRP A 101 1.88 -12.32 31.94
C TRP A 101 0.36 -12.51 31.97
N TRP A 102 -0.19 -13.18 30.95
CA TRP A 102 -1.47 -13.89 31.00
C TRP A 102 -1.52 -14.98 29.93
N SER A 103 -1.23 -16.22 30.34
CA SER A 103 -1.76 -17.48 29.79
C SER A 103 -0.94 -18.70 30.28
N GLY A 104 -1.01 -19.04 31.57
CA GLY A 104 -0.39 -20.25 32.18
C GLY A 104 1.04 -20.57 31.71
N THR A 105 2.05 -19.94 32.32
CA THR A 105 3.47 -20.14 32.01
C THR A 105 3.92 -21.59 32.16
N GLY A 106 4.92 -21.99 31.38
CA GLY A 106 5.42 -23.37 31.37
C GLY A 106 6.07 -23.75 32.71
N SER A 107 6.70 -22.79 33.38
CA SER A 107 7.34 -22.97 34.70
C SER A 107 6.39 -23.49 35.79
N GLY A 108 5.29 -22.78 36.02
CA GLY A 108 4.30 -23.11 37.05
C GLY A 108 3.58 -24.42 36.74
N ALA A 109 3.23 -24.65 35.47
CA ALA A 109 2.58 -25.88 35.03
C ALA A 109 3.47 -27.12 35.18
N ALA A 110 4.77 -27.02 34.88
CA ALA A 110 5.71 -28.12 35.08
C ALA A 110 5.90 -28.45 36.58
N LEU A 111 5.92 -27.45 37.45
CA LEU A 111 6.00 -27.66 38.91
C LEU A 111 4.72 -28.30 39.46
N THR A 112 3.54 -27.83 39.07
CA THR A 112 2.27 -28.39 39.56
C THR A 112 2.05 -29.82 39.08
N LEU A 113 2.42 -30.14 37.84
CA LEU A 113 2.39 -31.52 37.35
C LEU A 113 3.40 -32.41 38.11
N ALA A 114 4.61 -31.93 38.42
CA ALA A 114 5.60 -32.74 39.15
C ALA A 114 5.15 -33.08 40.58
N ILE A 115 4.52 -32.10 41.25
CA ILE A 115 3.92 -32.28 42.58
C ILE A 115 2.70 -33.20 42.49
N LEU A 116 1.88 -33.10 41.44
CA LEU A 116 0.75 -34.00 41.20
C LEU A 116 1.20 -35.45 41.02
N LEU A 117 2.25 -35.68 40.22
CA LEU A 117 2.81 -37.01 39.96
C LEU A 117 3.30 -37.67 41.25
N LEU A 118 4.06 -36.94 42.08
CA LEU A 118 4.60 -37.50 43.33
C LEU A 118 3.57 -37.59 44.46
N TYR A 119 2.91 -36.47 44.78
CA TYR A 119 2.19 -36.28 46.04
C TYR A 119 0.68 -36.08 45.87
N GLY A 120 0.19 -36.16 44.63
CA GLY A 120 -1.23 -36.09 44.32
C GLY A 120 -1.79 -34.67 44.17
N TRP A 121 -3.10 -34.60 43.97
CA TRP A 121 -3.79 -33.37 43.58
C TRP A 121 -3.78 -32.28 44.67
N ALA A 122 -3.84 -32.64 45.95
CA ALA A 122 -4.02 -31.67 47.04
C ALA A 122 -2.78 -30.76 47.24
N PRO A 123 -1.54 -31.28 47.33
CA PRO A 123 -0.34 -30.44 47.34
C PRO A 123 -0.16 -29.64 46.05
N ALA A 124 -0.50 -30.23 44.89
CA ALA A 124 -0.39 -29.56 43.59
C ALA A 124 -1.31 -28.34 43.48
N VAL A 125 -2.57 -28.46 43.91
CA VAL A 125 -3.52 -27.34 43.95
C VAL A 125 -3.05 -26.26 44.93
N LEU A 126 -2.56 -26.63 46.12
CA LEU A 126 -2.06 -25.68 47.12
C LEU A 126 -0.92 -24.82 46.55
N VAL A 127 0.07 -25.43 45.91
CA VAL A 127 1.19 -24.71 45.28
C VAL A 127 0.72 -23.88 44.08
N SER A 128 -0.19 -24.39 43.24
CA SER A 128 -0.76 -23.62 42.12
C SER A 128 -1.48 -22.35 42.60
N LEU A 129 -2.30 -22.46 43.65
CA LEU A 129 -3.02 -21.33 44.24
C LEU A 129 -2.07 -20.35 44.93
N ALA A 130 -1.00 -20.83 45.57
CA ALA A 130 0.04 -19.97 46.15
C ALA A 130 0.76 -19.14 45.07
N VAL A 131 1.16 -19.77 43.95
CA VAL A 131 1.80 -19.09 42.81
C VAL A 131 0.86 -18.04 42.21
N VAL A 132 -0.34 -18.45 41.80
CA VAL A 132 -1.31 -17.56 41.14
C VAL A 132 -1.79 -16.45 42.07
N GLY A 133 -2.01 -16.77 43.36
CA GLY A 133 -2.42 -15.83 44.39
C GLY A 133 -1.36 -14.77 44.68
N LEU A 134 -0.10 -15.16 44.90
CA LEU A 134 0.97 -14.20 45.22
C LEU A 134 1.28 -13.29 44.02
N VAL A 135 1.39 -13.86 42.81
CA VAL A 135 1.60 -13.09 41.58
C VAL A 135 0.41 -12.15 41.32
N GLY A 136 -0.82 -12.64 41.50
CA GLY A 136 -2.05 -11.85 41.34
C GLY A 136 -2.18 -10.70 42.32
N ALA A 137 -1.79 -10.91 43.59
CA ALA A 137 -1.78 -9.90 44.64
C ALA A 137 -0.75 -8.80 44.37
N VAL A 138 0.52 -9.18 44.12
CA VAL A 138 1.60 -8.23 43.82
C VAL A 138 1.27 -7.39 42.58
N ARG A 139 0.64 -8.00 41.57
CA ARG A 139 0.27 -7.32 40.31
C ARG A 139 -1.08 -6.59 40.37
N ARG A 140 -1.82 -6.61 41.49
CA ARG A 140 -3.19 -6.02 41.65
C ARG A 140 -4.27 -6.55 40.69
N HIS A 141 -4.12 -7.76 40.15
CA HIS A 141 -5.01 -8.34 39.14
C HIS A 141 -5.86 -9.52 39.65
N TRP A 142 -6.48 -9.33 40.82
CA TRP A 142 -7.18 -10.39 41.57
C TRP A 142 -8.25 -11.15 40.76
N ARG A 143 -9.05 -10.47 39.91
CA ARG A 143 -10.09 -11.12 39.11
C ARG A 143 -9.54 -12.17 38.15
N GLN A 144 -8.41 -11.86 37.51
CA GLN A 144 -7.78 -12.77 36.54
C GLN A 144 -7.04 -13.91 37.26
N ALA A 145 -6.45 -13.63 38.42
CA ALA A 145 -5.87 -14.66 39.29
C ALA A 145 -6.92 -15.67 39.78
N VAL A 146 -8.13 -15.22 40.14
CA VAL A 146 -9.25 -16.12 40.52
C VAL A 146 -9.66 -17.03 39.36
N VAL A 147 -9.79 -16.50 38.14
CA VAL A 147 -10.13 -17.31 36.96
C VAL A 147 -9.01 -18.30 36.62
N GLN A 148 -7.74 -17.86 36.63
CA GLN A 148 -6.59 -18.73 36.39
C GLN A 148 -6.50 -19.86 37.43
N GLY A 149 -6.63 -19.54 38.71
CA GLY A 149 -6.60 -20.54 39.79
C GLY A 149 -7.75 -21.54 39.68
N ALA A 150 -8.94 -21.11 39.29
CA ALA A 150 -10.07 -22.00 39.02
C ALA A 150 -9.80 -22.94 37.82
N VAL A 151 -9.18 -22.44 36.75
CA VAL A 151 -8.76 -23.28 35.63
C VAL A 151 -7.69 -24.29 36.05
N ASP A 152 -6.71 -23.87 36.85
CA ASP A 152 -5.63 -24.76 37.31
C ASP A 152 -6.18 -25.87 38.22
N ILE A 153 -7.14 -25.57 39.12
CA ILE A 153 -7.83 -26.60 39.94
C ILE A 153 -8.48 -27.66 39.05
N LEU A 154 -9.22 -27.25 38.01
CA LEU A 154 -9.91 -28.19 37.11
C LEU A 154 -8.92 -28.98 36.24
N GLY A 155 -7.83 -28.35 35.81
CA GLY A 155 -6.74 -29.01 35.07
C GLY A 155 -6.02 -30.07 35.92
N ILE A 156 -5.65 -29.73 37.15
CA ILE A 156 -5.03 -30.67 38.10
C ILE A 156 -5.99 -31.81 38.43
N GLY A 157 -7.28 -31.51 38.64
CA GLY A 157 -8.32 -32.52 38.87
C GLY A 157 -8.48 -33.50 37.70
N ALA A 158 -8.45 -33.01 36.46
CA ALA A 158 -8.53 -33.85 35.27
C ALA A 158 -7.31 -34.76 35.09
N ALA A 159 -6.11 -34.25 35.34
CA ALA A 159 -4.88 -35.04 35.30
C ALA A 159 -4.83 -36.09 36.43
N ALA A 160 -5.27 -35.71 37.65
CA ALA A 160 -5.42 -36.65 38.76
C ALA A 160 -6.44 -37.76 38.46
N LEU A 161 -7.54 -37.42 37.77
CA LEU A 161 -8.53 -38.40 37.33
C LEU A 161 -7.95 -39.35 36.26
N SER A 162 -7.13 -38.88 35.31
CA SER A 162 -6.51 -39.77 34.33
C SER A 162 -5.50 -40.74 34.95
N LEU A 163 -4.73 -40.31 35.96
CA LEU A 163 -3.87 -41.20 36.75
C LEU A 163 -4.72 -42.22 37.53
N ALA A 164 -5.82 -41.77 38.13
CA ALA A 164 -6.73 -42.63 38.87
C ALA A 164 -7.40 -43.70 37.99
N VAL A 165 -7.71 -43.39 36.72
CA VAL A 165 -8.22 -44.37 35.73
C VAL A 165 -7.16 -45.41 35.36
N ALA A 166 -5.87 -45.06 35.39
CA ALA A 166 -4.76 -46.01 35.26
C ALA A 166 -4.44 -46.78 36.56
N GLY A 167 -5.19 -46.56 37.65
CA GLY A 167 -4.95 -47.19 38.95
C GLY A 167 -3.89 -46.51 39.82
N VAL A 168 -3.37 -45.36 39.38
CA VAL A 168 -2.33 -44.61 40.09
C VAL A 168 -2.97 -43.54 40.99
N HIS A 169 -2.69 -43.62 42.29
CA HIS A 169 -3.29 -42.74 43.31
C HIS A 169 -2.21 -42.10 44.21
N PRO A 170 -1.41 -41.14 43.71
CA PRO A 170 -0.33 -40.54 44.48
C PRO A 170 -0.88 -39.72 45.64
N SER A 171 -0.21 -39.76 46.79
CA SER A 171 -0.54 -38.93 47.96
C SER A 171 0.71 -38.67 48.80
N VAL A 172 0.69 -37.68 49.69
CA VAL A 172 1.87 -37.41 50.56
C VAL A 172 2.27 -38.62 51.40
N GLY A 173 1.31 -39.40 51.90
CA GLY A 173 1.57 -40.61 52.70
C GLY A 173 1.88 -41.88 51.88
N ASN A 174 1.67 -41.84 50.57
CA ASN A 174 2.04 -42.91 49.63
C ASN A 174 2.40 -42.25 48.29
N PRO A 175 3.62 -41.70 48.17
CA PRO A 175 4.03 -41.02 46.95
C PRO A 175 4.28 -42.03 45.83
N TRP A 176 4.00 -41.64 44.59
CA TRP A 176 4.34 -42.50 43.44
C TRP A 176 5.83 -42.32 43.13
N SER A 177 6.66 -43.19 43.71
CA SER A 177 8.11 -43.09 43.57
C SER A 177 8.53 -43.35 42.12
N PRO A 178 9.59 -42.70 41.60
CA PRO A 178 10.22 -43.13 40.37
C PRO A 178 10.74 -44.58 40.41
N ASP A 179 10.94 -45.16 41.59
CA ASP A 179 11.24 -46.59 41.76
C ASP A 179 10.06 -47.49 41.34
N ASP A 180 8.82 -46.99 41.45
CA ASP A 180 7.58 -47.69 41.07
C ASP A 180 7.24 -47.52 39.58
N TRP A 181 8.03 -46.76 38.81
CA TRP A 181 7.74 -46.44 37.42
C TRP A 181 8.11 -47.58 36.47
N GLY A 182 7.16 -48.51 36.27
CA GLY A 182 7.24 -49.55 35.24
C GLY A 182 7.02 -49.02 33.81
N TYR A 183 6.98 -49.94 32.83
CA TYR A 183 6.82 -49.61 31.41
C TYR A 183 5.57 -48.76 31.06
N PHE A 184 4.53 -48.79 31.90
CA PHE A 184 3.30 -48.02 31.72
C PHE A 184 3.35 -46.58 32.27
N ALA A 185 4.34 -46.24 33.11
CA ALA A 185 4.46 -44.92 33.70
C ALA A 185 4.63 -43.79 32.65
N VAL A 186 5.31 -44.07 31.53
CA VAL A 186 5.47 -43.09 30.44
C VAL A 186 4.11 -42.77 29.77
N PRO A 187 3.31 -43.75 29.29
CA PRO A 187 1.93 -43.52 28.88
C PRO A 187 1.06 -42.77 29.92
N GLU A 188 1.17 -43.12 31.20
CA GLU A 188 0.39 -42.50 32.29
C GLU A 188 0.74 -41.03 32.51
N VAL A 189 2.03 -40.69 32.54
CA VAL A 189 2.52 -39.31 32.60
C VAL A 189 2.08 -38.51 31.37
N VAL A 190 2.17 -39.11 30.16
CA VAL A 190 1.72 -38.46 28.92
C VAL A 190 0.22 -38.19 28.94
N MET A 191 -0.59 -39.14 29.40
CA MET A 191 -2.04 -38.97 29.55
C MET A 191 -2.39 -37.89 30.57
N ALA A 192 -1.70 -37.84 31.72
CA ALA A 192 -1.90 -36.81 32.74
C ALA A 192 -1.54 -35.40 32.23
N ALA A 193 -0.39 -35.26 31.56
CA ALA A 193 0.02 -34.00 30.95
C ALA A 193 -0.95 -33.56 29.83
N PHE A 194 -1.44 -34.51 29.01
CA PHE A 194 -2.43 -34.24 27.97
C PHE A 194 -3.78 -33.79 28.55
N ALA A 195 -4.30 -34.49 29.57
CA ALA A 195 -5.53 -34.11 30.25
C ALA A 195 -5.43 -32.72 30.90
N TYR A 196 -4.31 -32.42 31.58
CA TYR A 196 -4.02 -31.09 32.11
C TYR A 196 -4.02 -30.02 31.01
N LEU A 197 -3.32 -30.25 29.89
CA LEU A 197 -3.24 -29.31 28.77
C LEU A 197 -4.58 -29.08 28.10
N VAL A 198 -5.32 -30.13 27.75
CA VAL A 198 -6.61 -30.02 27.05
C VAL A 198 -7.61 -29.22 27.88
N ILE A 199 -7.73 -29.51 29.18
CA ILE A 199 -8.66 -28.80 30.05
C ILE A 199 -8.21 -27.36 30.28
N THR A 200 -6.96 -27.12 30.69
CA THR A 200 -6.49 -25.75 30.97
C THR A 200 -6.54 -24.85 29.74
N ARG A 201 -6.13 -25.35 28.57
CA ARG A 201 -6.09 -24.54 27.34
C ARG A 201 -7.48 -24.32 26.76
N THR A 202 -8.38 -25.31 26.79
CA THR A 202 -9.78 -25.12 26.38
C THR A 202 -10.47 -24.09 27.28
N LEU A 203 -10.36 -24.21 28.60
CA LEU A 203 -11.01 -23.28 29.53
C LEU A 203 -10.43 -21.86 29.45
N LEU A 204 -9.11 -21.69 29.32
CA LEU A 204 -8.50 -20.38 29.08
C LEU A 204 -8.94 -19.78 27.74
N TRP A 205 -9.03 -20.60 26.70
CA TRP A 205 -9.48 -20.15 25.39
C TRP A 205 -10.92 -19.61 25.46
N PHE A 206 -11.88 -20.38 25.99
CA PHE A 206 -13.26 -19.92 26.12
C PHE A 206 -13.46 -18.75 27.12
N SER A 207 -12.60 -18.62 28.14
CA SER A 207 -12.71 -17.54 29.15
C SER A 207 -11.96 -16.26 28.81
N GLN A 208 -10.92 -16.32 27.96
CA GLN A 208 -10.01 -15.19 27.68
C GLN A 208 -9.85 -14.85 26.18
N ALA A 209 -10.35 -15.67 25.24
CA ALA A 209 -10.16 -15.38 23.81
C ALA A 209 -10.76 -14.02 23.40
N PRO A 210 -10.02 -13.20 22.64
CA PRO A 210 -10.54 -11.96 22.10
C PRO A 210 -11.64 -12.23 21.06
N ARG A 211 -12.66 -11.36 21.04
CA ARG A 211 -13.85 -11.45 20.16
C ARG A 211 -13.56 -11.38 18.64
N LYS A 212 -12.31 -11.34 18.18
CA LYS A 212 -11.92 -10.78 16.87
C LYS A 212 -10.84 -11.57 16.10
N THR A 213 -10.84 -12.90 16.15
CA THR A 213 -9.90 -13.73 15.36
C THR A 213 -10.56 -14.99 14.82
N GLY A 214 -10.48 -15.20 13.51
CA GLY A 214 -10.96 -16.41 12.83
C GLY A 214 -10.25 -17.70 13.27
N LEU A 215 -10.92 -18.85 13.10
CA LEU A 215 -10.42 -20.13 13.60
C LEU A 215 -9.08 -20.60 13.00
N PRO A 216 -8.85 -20.56 11.67
CA PRO A 216 -7.67 -21.20 11.09
C PRO A 216 -6.37 -20.55 11.56
N THR A 217 -6.35 -19.22 11.65
CA THR A 217 -5.22 -18.41 12.14
C THR A 217 -5.06 -18.52 13.65
N ALA A 218 -6.15 -18.55 14.43
CA ALA A 218 -6.10 -18.79 15.87
C ALA A 218 -5.56 -20.19 16.21
N LEU A 219 -6.00 -21.22 15.49
CA LEU A 219 -5.61 -22.62 15.70
C LEU A 219 -4.13 -22.85 15.38
N ARG A 220 -3.63 -22.35 14.24
CA ARG A 220 -2.21 -22.45 13.86
C ARG A 220 -1.28 -21.80 14.92
N ARG A 221 -1.68 -20.63 15.43
CA ARG A 221 -0.94 -19.91 16.48
C ARG A 221 -1.02 -20.59 17.85
N ALA A 222 -2.16 -21.20 18.18
CA ALA A 222 -2.31 -21.99 19.39
C ALA A 222 -1.40 -23.22 19.36
N LEU A 223 -1.36 -23.96 18.24
CA LEU A 223 -0.59 -25.19 18.08
C LEU A 223 0.92 -24.97 18.28
N GLN A 224 1.49 -23.94 17.65
CA GLN A 224 2.92 -23.59 17.80
C GLN A 224 3.27 -23.20 19.25
N ARG A 225 2.39 -22.48 19.95
CA ARG A 225 2.59 -22.11 21.37
C ARG A 225 2.42 -23.29 22.32
N GLN A 226 1.56 -24.26 21.97
CA GLN A 226 1.30 -25.46 22.78
C GLN A 226 2.48 -26.44 22.78
N GLY A 227 3.17 -26.61 21.63
CA GLY A 227 4.30 -27.54 21.52
C GLY A 227 5.40 -27.29 22.57
N LEU A 228 5.78 -26.03 22.81
CA LEU A 228 6.85 -25.71 23.76
C LEU A 228 6.42 -25.91 25.23
N VAL A 229 5.14 -25.71 25.55
CA VAL A 229 4.59 -26.00 26.89
C VAL A 229 4.46 -27.51 27.11
N ALA A 230 4.14 -28.28 26.07
CA ALA A 230 4.16 -29.75 26.14
C ALA A 230 5.57 -30.29 26.41
N VAL A 231 6.61 -29.72 25.79
CA VAL A 231 8.03 -30.05 26.10
C VAL A 231 8.36 -29.81 27.58
N ALA A 232 7.86 -28.73 28.17
CA ALA A 232 8.06 -28.45 29.60
C ALA A 232 7.39 -29.49 30.51
N LEU A 233 6.14 -29.84 30.22
CA LEU A 233 5.35 -30.79 31.01
C LEU A 233 5.83 -32.23 30.86
N LEU A 234 6.25 -32.65 29.66
CA LEU A 234 6.70 -34.02 29.41
C LEU A 234 8.19 -34.24 29.69
N GLY A 235 9.03 -33.19 29.54
CA GLY A 235 10.47 -33.28 29.76
C GLY A 235 10.92 -32.88 31.17
N ILE A 236 10.47 -31.72 31.67
CA ILE A 236 10.99 -31.16 32.93
C ILE A 236 10.24 -31.70 34.14
N SER A 237 8.91 -31.87 34.04
CA SER A 237 8.08 -32.34 35.17
C SER A 237 8.51 -33.69 35.75
N PRO A 238 8.75 -34.76 34.95
CA PRO A 238 9.18 -36.05 35.50
C PRO A 238 10.59 -35.98 36.10
N LEU A 239 11.45 -35.12 35.56
CA LEU A 239 12.81 -34.91 36.07
C LEU A 239 12.81 -34.15 37.42
N ILE A 240 11.89 -33.20 37.61
CA ILE A 240 11.63 -32.58 38.93
C ILE A 240 11.14 -33.65 39.92
N ALA A 241 10.23 -34.54 39.50
CA ALA A 241 9.74 -35.63 40.34
C ALA A 241 10.88 -36.59 40.78
N VAL A 242 11.73 -37.00 39.84
CA VAL A 242 12.94 -37.80 40.12
C VAL A 242 13.86 -37.11 41.13
N VAL A 243 14.19 -35.84 40.93
CA VAL A 243 15.10 -35.13 41.85
C VAL A 243 14.47 -34.88 43.22
N ALA A 244 13.16 -34.62 43.30
CA ALA A 244 12.47 -34.48 44.58
C ALA A 244 12.46 -35.77 45.40
N ALA A 245 12.36 -36.94 44.75
CA ALA A 245 12.41 -38.24 45.40
C ALA A 245 13.82 -38.56 45.96
N TYR A 246 14.87 -38.43 45.14
CA TYR A 246 16.21 -38.90 45.53
C TYR A 246 17.13 -37.83 46.14
N ARG A 247 17.06 -36.57 45.71
CA ARG A 247 17.98 -35.47 46.12
C ARG A 247 17.25 -34.12 46.19
N PRO A 248 16.27 -33.94 47.10
CA PRO A 248 15.41 -32.76 47.15
C PRO A 248 16.17 -31.42 47.26
N VAL A 249 17.34 -31.40 47.91
CA VAL A 249 18.20 -30.21 48.05
C VAL A 249 18.60 -29.60 46.69
N LEU A 250 18.59 -30.38 45.60
CA LEU A 250 18.89 -29.91 44.24
C LEU A 250 17.68 -29.28 43.53
N LEU A 251 16.46 -29.35 44.07
CA LEU A 251 15.26 -28.80 43.43
C LEU A 251 15.35 -27.31 43.07
N PRO A 252 15.93 -26.41 43.88
CA PRO A 252 16.10 -25.01 43.51
C PRO A 252 16.90 -24.79 42.22
N LEU A 253 17.75 -25.74 41.80
CA LEU A 253 18.50 -25.65 40.55
C LEU A 253 17.57 -25.68 39.32
N PHE A 254 16.38 -26.30 39.42
CA PHE A 254 15.37 -26.28 38.37
C PHE A 254 14.78 -24.89 38.11
N ALA A 255 15.01 -23.91 38.99
CA ALA A 255 14.67 -22.53 38.69
C ALA A 255 15.35 -22.08 37.38
N VAL A 256 16.60 -22.49 37.10
CA VAL A 256 17.33 -22.11 35.88
C VAL A 256 16.62 -22.56 34.59
N PRO A 257 16.35 -23.86 34.34
CA PRO A 257 15.65 -24.30 33.14
C PRO A 257 14.20 -23.80 33.07
N LEU A 258 13.49 -23.66 34.20
CA LEU A 258 12.11 -23.15 34.19
C LEU A 258 12.06 -21.64 33.87
N ILE A 259 13.01 -20.85 34.37
CA ILE A 259 13.20 -19.43 34.01
C ILE A 259 13.64 -19.29 32.56
N ALA A 260 14.55 -20.14 32.08
CA ALA A 260 15.01 -20.14 30.69
C ALA A 260 13.88 -20.46 29.70
N LEU A 261 13.00 -21.40 30.05
CA LEU A 261 11.78 -21.74 29.31
C LEU A 261 10.81 -20.56 29.23
N ASP A 262 10.45 -19.95 30.37
CA ASP A 262 9.56 -18.78 30.38
C ASP A 262 10.16 -17.60 29.62
N SER A 263 11.48 -17.42 29.72
CA SER A 263 12.23 -16.40 28.97
C SER A 263 12.24 -16.68 27.47
N THR A 264 12.39 -17.94 27.02
CA THR A 264 12.31 -18.28 25.58
C THR A 264 10.90 -18.16 25.03
N LEU A 265 9.87 -18.55 25.80
CA LEU A 265 8.46 -18.29 25.45
C LEU A 265 8.18 -16.79 25.29
N TRP A 266 8.72 -15.97 26.20
CA TRP A 266 8.59 -14.51 26.14
C TRP A 266 9.35 -13.91 24.94
N ILE A 267 10.62 -14.29 24.71
CA ILE A 267 11.41 -13.84 23.55
C ILE A 267 10.72 -14.22 22.24
N ALA A 268 10.22 -15.45 22.12
CA ALA A 268 9.51 -15.92 20.93
C ALA A 268 8.21 -15.12 20.69
N ARG A 269 7.49 -14.77 21.77
CA ARG A 269 6.30 -13.92 21.68
C ARG A 269 6.64 -12.49 21.27
N VAL A 270 7.65 -11.87 21.88
CA VAL A 270 8.08 -10.51 21.55
C VAL A 270 8.57 -10.43 20.11
N ARG A 271 9.43 -11.36 19.67
CA ARG A 271 9.86 -11.45 18.27
C ARG A 271 8.69 -11.64 17.30
N ALA A 272 7.65 -12.39 17.67
CA ALA A 272 6.46 -12.55 16.85
C ALA A 272 5.56 -11.29 16.83
N GLU A 273 5.55 -10.48 17.89
CA GLU A 273 4.85 -9.19 17.94
C GLU A 273 5.63 -8.08 17.21
N GLU A 274 6.97 -8.11 17.25
CA GLU A 274 7.88 -7.25 16.49
C GLU A 274 7.86 -7.57 14.99
N ALA A 275 7.87 -8.85 14.61
CA ALA A 275 7.77 -9.29 13.22
C ALA A 275 6.42 -8.97 12.53
N LEU A 276 5.44 -8.45 13.28
CA LEU A 276 4.16 -7.96 12.77
C LEU A 276 4.11 -6.42 12.66
N ARG A 277 5.23 -5.74 12.86
CA ARG A 277 5.36 -4.28 12.73
C ARG A 277 6.43 -3.89 11.72
N ASP A 278 6.27 -2.71 11.15
CA ASP A 278 7.29 -2.01 10.38
C ASP A 278 8.33 -1.41 11.35
N PRO A 279 9.64 -1.71 11.20
CA PRO A 279 10.66 -1.31 12.16
C PRO A 279 10.96 0.19 12.17
N LEU A 280 10.64 0.92 11.09
CA LEU A 280 10.82 2.37 11.02
C LEU A 280 9.67 3.10 11.72
N THR A 281 8.43 2.91 11.23
CA THR A 281 7.26 3.68 11.68
C THR A 281 6.63 3.11 12.96
N GLY A 282 6.89 1.85 13.29
CA GLY A 282 6.24 1.12 14.38
C GLY A 282 4.75 0.81 14.12
N LEU A 283 4.23 1.13 12.92
CA LEU A 283 2.91 0.67 12.48
C LEU A 283 2.91 -0.86 12.31
N PRO A 284 1.74 -1.51 12.35
CA PRO A 284 1.58 -2.85 11.82
C PRO A 284 2.08 -2.99 10.38
N ASN A 285 2.56 -4.17 10.01
CA ASN A 285 3.01 -4.47 8.64
C ASN A 285 1.92 -5.16 7.80
N ARG A 286 2.24 -5.43 6.51
CA ARG A 286 1.37 -6.13 5.55
C ARG A 286 0.81 -7.46 6.07
N GLN A 287 1.59 -8.26 6.81
CA GLN A 287 1.09 -9.53 7.36
C GLN A 287 0.02 -9.29 8.43
N TRP A 288 0.27 -8.36 9.35
CA TRP A 288 -0.71 -8.03 10.39
C TRP A 288 -2.01 -7.50 9.78
N LEU A 289 -1.91 -6.62 8.78
CA LEU A 289 -3.07 -6.08 8.08
C LEU A 289 -3.93 -7.20 7.48
N LEU A 290 -3.34 -8.13 6.71
CA LEU A 290 -4.09 -9.22 6.09
C LEU A 290 -4.82 -10.08 7.12
N GLU A 291 -4.12 -10.54 8.17
CA GLU A 291 -4.73 -11.32 9.26
C GLU A 291 -5.90 -10.59 9.96
N ARG A 292 -5.78 -9.26 10.04
CA ARG A 292 -6.76 -8.39 10.69
C ARG A 292 -7.96 -8.13 9.80
N THR A 293 -7.74 -7.92 8.49
CA THR A 293 -8.78 -7.84 7.46
C THR A 293 -9.57 -9.14 7.41
N TRP A 294 -8.92 -10.30 7.30
CA TRP A 294 -9.57 -11.63 7.41
C TRP A 294 -10.53 -11.70 8.61
N SER A 295 -10.06 -11.28 9.79
CA SER A 295 -10.87 -11.30 11.01
C SER A 295 -11.96 -10.23 11.08
N ALA A 296 -11.91 -9.20 10.23
CA ALA A 296 -12.96 -8.20 10.08
C ALA A 296 -14.02 -8.65 9.06
N LEU A 297 -13.63 -9.31 7.97
CA LEU A 297 -14.57 -9.89 6.99
C LEU A 297 -15.41 -11.00 7.63
N ASP A 298 -14.78 -11.89 8.41
CA ASP A 298 -15.46 -12.93 9.21
C ASP A 298 -16.54 -12.36 10.15
N GLU A 299 -16.38 -11.14 10.66
CA GLU A 299 -17.35 -10.49 11.55
C GLU A 299 -18.40 -9.72 10.75
N ALA A 300 -18.00 -9.04 9.68
CA ALA A 300 -18.89 -8.33 8.77
C ALA A 300 -19.92 -9.28 8.14
N ASP A 301 -19.47 -10.44 7.63
CA ASP A 301 -20.32 -11.50 7.08
C ASP A 301 -21.34 -12.02 8.11
N ARG A 302 -20.89 -12.30 9.34
CA ARG A 302 -21.76 -12.74 10.45
C ARG A 302 -22.78 -11.71 10.92
N THR A 303 -22.55 -10.42 10.65
CA THR A 303 -23.39 -9.32 11.16
C THR A 303 -24.13 -8.57 10.06
N GLU A 304 -24.06 -9.06 8.81
CA GLU A 304 -24.58 -8.39 7.60
C GLU A 304 -24.07 -6.95 7.45
N ALA A 305 -22.89 -6.67 8.01
CA ALA A 305 -22.23 -5.38 7.95
C ALA A 305 -21.23 -5.32 6.78
N ARG A 306 -20.74 -4.12 6.48
CA ARG A 306 -19.66 -3.91 5.51
C ARG A 306 -18.35 -3.63 6.23
N SER A 307 -17.24 -4.00 5.59
CA SER A 307 -15.89 -3.62 5.98
C SER A 307 -15.21 -3.02 4.76
N ALA A 308 -14.30 -2.06 4.95
CA ALA A 308 -13.58 -1.45 3.83
C ALA A 308 -12.08 -1.43 4.07
N LEU A 309 -11.31 -1.48 2.99
CA LEU A 309 -9.87 -1.37 2.98
C LEU A 309 -9.48 -0.19 2.09
N VAL A 310 -8.70 0.72 2.64
CA VAL A 310 -8.12 1.85 1.93
C VAL A 310 -6.63 1.58 1.77
N LEU A 311 -6.13 1.61 0.54
CA LEU A 311 -4.69 1.67 0.26
C LEU A 311 -4.32 3.12 -0.05
N ILE A 312 -3.14 3.57 0.37
CA ILE A 312 -2.66 4.94 0.23
C ILE A 312 -1.18 4.89 -0.18
N ASP A 313 -0.80 5.62 -1.21
CA ASP A 313 0.58 5.82 -1.64
C ASP A 313 0.96 7.30 -1.60
N LEU A 314 2.24 7.60 -1.34
CA LEU A 314 2.75 8.97 -1.25
C LEU A 314 3.32 9.42 -2.59
N ASP A 315 2.65 10.38 -3.22
CA ASP A 315 3.02 10.81 -4.56
C ASP A 315 4.37 11.56 -4.55
N ARG A 316 5.19 11.20 -5.54
CA ARG A 316 6.55 11.74 -5.74
C ARG A 316 7.51 11.53 -4.54
N PHE A 317 7.24 10.62 -3.60
CA PHE A 317 8.13 10.33 -2.46
C PHE A 317 9.57 9.95 -2.88
N ARG A 318 9.75 9.29 -4.03
CA ARG A 318 11.09 9.06 -4.61
C ARG A 318 11.87 10.37 -4.83
N SER A 319 11.24 11.42 -5.37
CA SER A 319 11.88 12.73 -5.58
C SER A 319 12.36 13.36 -4.28
N VAL A 320 11.65 13.15 -3.17
CA VAL A 320 12.10 13.57 -1.83
C VAL A 320 13.36 12.83 -1.40
N ASN A 321 13.43 11.51 -1.61
CA ASN A 321 14.62 10.72 -1.33
C ASN A 321 15.82 11.15 -2.18
N ASP A 322 15.59 11.41 -3.47
CA ASP A 322 16.65 11.79 -4.41
C ASP A 322 17.18 13.21 -4.15
N THR A 323 16.31 14.11 -3.68
CA THR A 323 16.65 15.52 -3.40
C THR A 323 17.21 15.75 -2.00
N LEU A 324 16.63 15.12 -0.96
CA LEU A 324 16.96 15.36 0.45
C LEU A 324 17.67 14.16 1.13
N GLY A 325 17.85 13.05 0.42
CA GLY A 325 18.46 11.82 0.91
C GLY A 325 17.51 10.92 1.70
N HIS A 326 17.81 9.63 1.74
CA HIS A 326 16.98 8.62 2.41
C HIS A 326 16.68 8.90 3.90
N LEU A 327 17.62 9.53 4.63
CA LEU A 327 17.39 9.92 6.02
C LEU A 327 16.32 11.02 6.19
N ALA A 328 16.08 11.85 5.17
CA ALA A 328 14.94 12.77 5.16
C ALA A 328 13.64 12.01 4.83
N GLY A 329 13.66 11.10 3.86
CA GLY A 329 12.54 10.22 3.53
C GLY A 329 12.07 9.37 4.71
N ASP A 330 12.99 8.77 5.48
CA ASP A 330 12.67 7.99 6.68
C ASP A 330 11.97 8.83 7.76
N ARG A 331 12.41 10.09 7.94
CA ARG A 331 11.81 11.03 8.90
C ARG A 331 10.48 11.58 8.42
N LEU A 332 10.30 11.73 7.10
CA LEU A 332 9.01 12.01 6.50
C LEU A 332 8.03 10.85 6.73
N LEU A 333 8.43 9.60 6.50
CA LEU A 333 7.60 8.41 6.75
C LEU A 333 7.19 8.29 8.22
N LEU A 334 8.06 8.65 9.17
CA LEU A 334 7.72 8.78 10.59
C LEU A 334 6.61 9.82 10.81
N LYS A 335 6.71 11.00 10.20
CA LYS A 335 5.70 12.08 10.31
C LYS A 335 4.36 11.71 9.67
N ILE A 336 4.38 11.06 8.51
CA ILE A 336 3.19 10.50 7.86
C ILE A 336 2.53 9.46 8.76
N ALA A 337 3.30 8.55 9.36
CA ALA A 337 2.75 7.55 10.29
C ALA A 337 2.19 8.16 11.59
N GLU A 338 2.80 9.22 12.12
CA GLU A 338 2.25 10.00 13.25
C GLU A 338 0.91 10.64 12.88
N ARG A 339 0.85 11.32 11.74
CA ARG A 339 -0.37 12.02 11.29
C ARG A 339 -1.49 11.05 10.93
N LEU A 340 -1.18 9.97 10.21
CA LEU A 340 -2.14 8.92 9.87
C LEU A 340 -2.81 8.36 11.12
N ARG A 341 -2.06 8.13 12.21
CA ARG A 341 -2.62 7.67 13.50
C ARG A 341 -3.53 8.69 14.19
N ALA A 342 -3.23 9.99 14.06
CA ALA A 342 -4.04 11.04 14.67
C ALA A 342 -5.42 11.16 14.01
N GLU A 343 -5.48 10.95 12.69
CA GLU A 343 -6.67 11.11 11.85
C GLU A 343 -7.47 9.81 11.62
N LEU A 344 -7.05 8.69 12.23
CA LEU A 344 -7.74 7.40 12.10
C LEU A 344 -9.20 7.50 12.62
N PRO A 345 -10.20 7.08 11.82
CA PRO A 345 -11.57 6.94 12.29
C PRO A 345 -11.66 5.99 13.49
N ARG A 346 -12.69 6.16 14.34
CA ARG A 346 -12.86 5.33 15.54
C ARG A 346 -12.99 3.85 15.19
N GLY A 347 -12.03 3.04 15.66
CA GLY A 347 -11.98 1.61 15.41
C GLY A 347 -11.32 1.20 14.09
N ALA A 348 -10.88 2.17 13.28
CA ALA A 348 -10.01 1.93 12.14
C ALA A 348 -8.58 1.59 12.59
N GLU A 349 -7.85 0.87 11.75
CA GLU A 349 -6.53 0.32 12.06
C GLU A 349 -5.59 0.54 10.86
N ALA A 350 -4.51 1.31 11.05
CA ALA A 350 -3.50 1.59 10.01
C ALA A 350 -2.37 0.56 9.99
N ALA A 351 -1.75 0.37 8.83
CA ALA A 351 -0.54 -0.41 8.59
C ALA A 351 0.36 0.28 7.55
N ARG A 352 1.63 -0.12 7.47
CA ARG A 352 2.55 0.21 6.36
C ARG A 352 2.87 -1.07 5.60
N LEU A 353 2.79 -1.06 4.27
CA LEU A 353 3.02 -2.27 3.46
C LEU A 353 4.50 -2.44 3.08
N GLY A 354 5.15 -1.33 2.75
CA GLY A 354 6.54 -1.20 2.34
C GLY A 354 6.73 0.14 1.64
N GLY A 355 7.97 0.63 1.50
CA GLY A 355 8.23 1.91 0.80
C GLY A 355 7.36 3.07 1.31
N ASP A 356 6.68 3.71 0.36
CA ASP A 356 5.73 4.81 0.47
C ASP A 356 4.27 4.35 0.77
N GLU A 357 3.98 3.05 0.73
CA GLU A 357 2.61 2.50 0.83
C GLU A 357 2.12 2.33 2.28
N PHE A 358 0.97 2.93 2.56
CA PHE A 358 0.19 2.78 3.78
C PHE A 358 -1.18 2.15 3.49
N ALA A 359 -1.80 1.55 4.50
CA ALA A 359 -3.13 1.00 4.40
C ALA A 359 -3.95 1.29 5.65
N VAL A 360 -5.26 1.45 5.50
CA VAL A 360 -6.21 1.60 6.61
C VAL A 360 -7.36 0.62 6.44
N LEU A 361 -7.50 -0.27 7.42
CA LEU A 361 -8.67 -1.12 7.57
C LEU A 361 -9.76 -0.35 8.31
N LEU A 362 -10.97 -0.35 7.76
CA LEU A 362 -12.22 0.10 8.38
C LEU A 362 -13.04 -1.16 8.69
N PRO A 363 -12.96 -1.74 9.91
CA PRO A 363 -13.60 -3.03 10.22
C PRO A 363 -15.14 -3.00 10.18
N LEU A 364 -15.72 -1.80 10.22
CA LEU A 364 -17.14 -1.49 10.06
C LEU A 364 -17.23 -0.23 9.18
N ALA A 365 -18.05 -0.30 8.14
CA ALA A 365 -18.38 0.82 7.27
C ALA A 365 -19.90 0.80 6.98
N ASP A 366 -20.56 1.96 7.04
CA ASP A 366 -22.02 2.01 6.79
C ASP A 366 -22.36 1.89 5.30
N SER A 367 -21.43 2.30 4.43
CA SER A 367 -21.58 2.32 2.97
C SER A 367 -20.23 2.59 2.30
N THR A 368 -20.15 2.30 1.00
CA THR A 368 -19.02 2.66 0.12
C THR A 368 -18.73 4.17 0.17
N THR A 369 -19.77 5.01 0.19
CA THR A 369 -19.63 6.47 0.33
C THR A 369 -19.05 6.88 1.68
N SER A 370 -19.35 6.14 2.77
CA SER A 370 -18.75 6.39 4.10
C SER A 370 -17.25 6.07 4.09
N ALA A 371 -16.85 4.93 3.48
CA ALA A 371 -15.46 4.55 3.31
C ALA A 371 -14.67 5.54 2.43
N MET A 372 -15.25 5.96 1.29
CA MET A 372 -14.63 6.98 0.41
C MET A 372 -14.45 8.32 1.11
N ARG A 373 -15.43 8.75 1.93
CA ARG A 373 -15.31 9.98 2.73
C ARG A 373 -14.17 9.89 3.73
N ALA A 374 -14.04 8.76 4.44
CA ALA A 374 -12.93 8.53 5.36
C ALA A 374 -11.57 8.56 4.64
N ALA A 375 -11.45 7.91 3.48
CA ALA A 375 -10.24 7.96 2.65
C ALA A 375 -9.87 9.39 2.23
N ARG A 376 -10.85 10.20 1.78
CA ARG A 376 -10.63 11.63 1.44
C ARG A 376 -10.18 12.46 2.63
N THR A 377 -10.73 12.25 3.82
CA THR A 377 -10.26 12.92 5.04
C THR A 377 -8.80 12.55 5.36
N LEU A 378 -8.43 11.28 5.24
CA LEU A 378 -7.06 10.83 5.47
C LEU A 378 -6.09 11.44 4.46
N VAL A 379 -6.38 11.35 3.16
CA VAL A 379 -5.54 11.94 2.09
C VAL A 379 -5.37 13.45 2.27
N SER A 380 -6.44 14.19 2.56
CA SER A 380 -6.39 15.63 2.80
C SER A 380 -5.52 16.01 4.00
N ALA A 381 -5.56 15.23 5.09
CA ALA A 381 -4.69 15.45 6.23
C ALA A 381 -3.22 15.10 5.91
N LEU A 382 -2.96 14.01 5.19
CA LEU A 382 -1.60 13.67 4.75
C LEU A 382 -0.99 14.77 3.88
N GLY A 383 -1.76 15.35 2.97
CA GLY A 383 -1.32 16.45 2.11
C GLY A 383 -1.22 17.83 2.77
N SER A 384 -1.55 17.97 4.07
CA SER A 384 -1.29 19.21 4.80
C SER A 384 0.22 19.46 4.97
N PRO A 385 0.70 20.72 5.03
CA PRO A 385 2.13 21.00 5.17
C PRO A 385 2.81 20.29 6.35
N LEU A 386 4.05 19.86 6.14
CA LEU A 386 4.89 19.10 7.08
C LEU A 386 6.20 19.85 7.30
N ASP A 387 6.55 20.13 8.55
CA ASP A 387 7.88 20.64 8.90
C ASP A 387 8.87 19.47 9.03
N LEU A 388 9.91 19.48 8.19
CA LEU A 388 11.01 18.53 8.19
C LEU A 388 12.34 19.31 8.28
N ASP A 389 12.94 19.34 9.46
CA ASP A 389 14.17 20.10 9.77
C ASP A 389 14.12 21.61 9.45
N GLY A 390 12.94 22.24 9.51
CA GLY A 390 12.75 23.65 9.13
C GLY A 390 12.42 23.87 7.65
N LEU A 391 12.26 22.80 6.87
CA LEU A 391 11.70 22.84 5.52
C LEU A 391 10.23 22.45 5.55
N THR A 392 9.36 23.33 5.04
CA THR A 392 7.94 23.03 4.84
C THR A 392 7.75 22.21 3.57
N LEU A 393 7.42 20.95 3.70
CA LEU A 393 7.08 20.04 2.59
C LEU A 393 5.56 19.91 2.45
N VAL A 394 5.10 19.89 1.20
CA VAL A 394 3.72 19.53 0.83
C VAL A 394 3.82 18.32 -0.10
N LEU A 395 3.00 17.32 0.17
CA LEU A 395 3.00 16.04 -0.55
C LEU A 395 1.59 15.73 -1.00
N GLU A 396 1.47 15.16 -2.18
CA GLU A 396 0.21 14.54 -2.60
C GLU A 396 0.18 13.09 -2.12
N ALA A 397 -1.02 12.54 -1.99
CA ALA A 397 -1.22 11.13 -1.69
C ALA A 397 -2.41 10.64 -2.50
N SER A 398 -2.25 9.47 -3.10
CA SER A 398 -3.29 8.81 -3.90
C SER A 398 -3.81 7.60 -3.14
N ALA A 399 -5.12 7.40 -3.10
CA ALA A 399 -5.74 6.32 -2.35
C ALA A 399 -6.82 5.57 -3.12
N GLY A 400 -6.88 4.26 -2.89
CA GLY A 400 -7.86 3.36 -3.48
C GLY A 400 -8.70 2.66 -2.42
N VAL A 401 -10.02 2.57 -2.64
CA VAL A 401 -10.98 2.04 -1.68
C VAL A 401 -11.67 0.79 -2.22
N ALA A 402 -11.54 -0.33 -1.48
CA ALA A 402 -12.29 -1.55 -1.72
C ALA A 402 -13.23 -1.88 -0.54
N VAL A 403 -14.43 -2.40 -0.84
CA VAL A 403 -15.48 -2.64 0.16
C VAL A 403 -15.98 -4.08 0.08
N PHE A 404 -16.16 -4.70 1.23
CA PHE A 404 -16.80 -6.01 1.42
C PHE A 404 -18.28 -5.80 1.75
N PRO A 405 -19.20 -6.62 1.20
CA PRO A 405 -18.93 -7.77 0.31
C PRO A 405 -18.89 -7.41 -1.19
N GLU A 406 -19.14 -6.15 -1.57
CA GLU A 406 -19.41 -5.77 -2.96
C GLU A 406 -18.24 -6.00 -3.92
N HIS A 407 -17.02 -5.66 -3.50
CA HIS A 407 -15.85 -5.71 -4.38
C HIS A 407 -15.10 -7.03 -4.21
N ALA A 408 -15.03 -7.56 -2.99
CA ALA A 408 -14.42 -8.86 -2.72
C ALA A 408 -14.98 -9.51 -1.44
N ARG A 409 -14.87 -10.85 -1.37
CA ARG A 409 -15.18 -11.66 -0.19
C ARG A 409 -13.95 -12.12 0.62
N GLU A 410 -12.75 -11.89 0.09
CA GLU A 410 -11.47 -12.34 0.67
C GLU A 410 -10.53 -11.15 0.92
N ALA A 411 -9.65 -11.25 1.91
CA ALA A 411 -8.77 -10.14 2.32
C ALA A 411 -7.76 -9.74 1.22
N GLU A 412 -7.15 -10.72 0.57
CA GLU A 412 -6.24 -10.54 -0.57
C GLU A 412 -7.01 -10.00 -1.79
N GLY A 413 -8.27 -10.42 -1.95
CA GLY A 413 -9.19 -9.93 -2.97
C GLY A 413 -9.63 -8.48 -2.76
N LEU A 414 -9.71 -8.00 -1.52
CA LEU A 414 -9.89 -6.58 -1.21
C LEU A 414 -8.59 -5.80 -1.46
N LEU A 415 -7.45 -6.31 -0.99
CA LEU A 415 -6.16 -5.63 -1.10
C LEU A 415 -5.80 -5.37 -2.58
N ARG A 416 -5.95 -6.37 -3.45
CA ARG A 416 -5.72 -6.23 -4.90
C ARG A 416 -6.62 -5.16 -5.54
N ARG A 417 -7.86 -5.03 -5.06
CA ARG A 417 -8.82 -4.08 -5.62
C ARG A 417 -8.64 -2.65 -5.10
N ALA A 418 -8.20 -2.51 -3.85
CA ALA A 418 -7.76 -1.23 -3.32
C ALA A 418 -6.48 -0.74 -4.03
N ASP A 419 -5.56 -1.65 -4.37
CA ASP A 419 -4.37 -1.38 -5.18
C ASP A 419 -4.70 -0.89 -6.60
N VAL A 420 -5.58 -1.59 -7.31
CA VAL A 420 -6.09 -1.15 -8.63
C VAL A 420 -6.73 0.24 -8.56
N ALA A 421 -7.63 0.48 -7.61
CA ALA A 421 -8.25 1.79 -7.42
C ALA A 421 -7.24 2.89 -7.05
N MET A 422 -6.19 2.57 -6.29
CA MET A 422 -5.15 3.52 -5.92
C MET A 422 -4.31 3.92 -7.14
N TYR A 423 -3.99 2.95 -8.00
CA TYR A 423 -3.31 3.22 -9.27
C TYR A 423 -4.16 4.09 -10.21
N GLU A 424 -5.47 3.85 -10.28
CA GLU A 424 -6.41 4.72 -11.01
C GLU A 424 -6.43 6.14 -10.44
N ALA A 425 -6.56 6.30 -9.11
CA ALA A 425 -6.51 7.61 -8.45
C ALA A 425 -5.22 8.39 -8.73
N LYS A 426 -4.10 7.67 -8.84
CA LYS A 426 -2.77 8.22 -9.15
C LYS A 426 -2.59 8.59 -10.62
N ARG A 427 -3.11 7.77 -11.54
CA ARG A 427 -3.08 8.06 -12.99
C ARG A 427 -3.99 9.24 -13.33
N ASP A 428 -5.21 9.24 -12.82
CA ASP A 428 -6.25 10.23 -13.13
C ASP A 428 -6.13 11.48 -12.24
N ARG A 429 -5.14 11.50 -11.31
CA ARG A 429 -4.85 12.58 -10.34
C ARG A 429 -6.06 13.03 -9.50
N THR A 430 -7.01 12.13 -9.25
CA THR A 430 -8.23 12.41 -8.47
C THR A 430 -8.02 12.26 -6.96
N GLY A 431 -6.89 11.69 -6.54
CA GLY A 431 -6.45 11.55 -5.14
C GLY A 431 -7.18 10.47 -4.34
N VAL A 432 -8.47 10.20 -4.60
CA VAL A 432 -9.20 9.07 -3.99
C VAL A 432 -10.21 8.46 -4.96
N GLU A 433 -9.98 7.20 -5.34
CA GLU A 433 -10.94 6.39 -6.09
C GLU A 433 -11.50 5.20 -5.31
N VAL A 434 -12.66 4.75 -5.76
CA VAL A 434 -13.31 3.52 -5.32
C VAL A 434 -13.17 2.49 -6.44
N TYR A 435 -12.83 1.25 -6.10
CA TYR A 435 -12.72 0.18 -7.09
C TYR A 435 -14.03 0.01 -7.89
N GLU A 436 -13.93 0.09 -9.21
CA GLU A 436 -14.99 -0.23 -10.16
C GLU A 436 -14.56 -1.42 -11.03
N ALA A 437 -15.37 -2.49 -11.08
CA ALA A 437 -15.04 -3.69 -11.86
C ALA A 437 -14.95 -3.43 -13.39
N THR A 438 -15.53 -2.34 -13.87
CA THR A 438 -15.42 -1.85 -15.26
C THR A 438 -14.08 -1.20 -15.57
N ARG A 439 -13.28 -0.87 -14.55
CA ARG A 439 -11.96 -0.23 -14.67
C ARG A 439 -10.78 -1.15 -14.34
N ASP A 440 -11.04 -2.34 -13.78
CA ASP A 440 -10.03 -3.33 -13.33
C ASP A 440 -9.19 -3.91 -14.49
N GLY A 441 -8.26 -3.09 -14.98
CA GLY A 441 -7.38 -3.40 -16.10
C GLY A 441 -6.28 -4.40 -15.79
N ASN A 442 -6.19 -4.95 -14.56
CA ASN A 442 -5.11 -5.85 -14.14
C ASN A 442 -5.48 -7.34 -14.25
N THR A 443 -6.24 -7.66 -15.30
CA THR A 443 -6.77 -8.98 -15.65
C THR A 443 -5.83 -9.70 -16.64
N PRO A 444 -5.85 -11.04 -16.79
CA PRO A 444 -5.23 -11.77 -17.91
C PRO A 444 -5.34 -11.10 -19.29
N ASP A 445 -6.46 -10.40 -19.52
CA ASP A 445 -6.69 -9.45 -20.61
C ASP A 445 -5.52 -8.54 -20.95
N ARG A 446 -4.77 -8.01 -19.98
CA ARG A 446 -3.60 -7.13 -20.25
C ARG A 446 -2.44 -7.90 -20.89
N LEU A 447 -2.24 -9.16 -20.52
CA LEU A 447 -1.25 -10.04 -21.15
C LEU A 447 -1.71 -10.50 -22.54
N GLY A 448 -3.03 -10.74 -22.71
CA GLY A 448 -3.65 -10.93 -24.02
C GLY A 448 -3.41 -9.72 -24.91
N LEU A 449 -3.85 -8.53 -24.47
CA LEU A 449 -3.76 -7.28 -25.21
C LEU A 449 -2.30 -6.89 -25.57
N LEU A 450 -1.32 -7.24 -24.73
CA LEU A 450 0.10 -7.10 -25.08
C LEU A 450 0.52 -8.04 -26.24
N ALA A 451 0.10 -9.30 -26.20
CA ALA A 451 0.34 -10.25 -27.29
C ALA A 451 -0.41 -9.83 -28.57
N ASP A 452 -1.62 -9.29 -28.43
CA ASP A 452 -2.47 -8.80 -29.52
C ASP A 452 -1.87 -7.55 -30.15
N LEU A 453 -1.42 -6.57 -29.36
CA LEU A 453 -0.73 -5.38 -29.85
C LEU A 453 0.54 -5.75 -30.63
N ARG A 454 1.32 -6.71 -30.12
CA ARG A 454 2.50 -7.22 -30.83
C ARG A 454 2.12 -7.83 -32.18
N ARG A 455 1.07 -8.66 -32.23
CA ARG A 455 0.54 -9.23 -33.49
C ARG A 455 0.02 -8.16 -34.43
N ALA A 456 -0.72 -7.17 -33.93
CA ALA A 456 -1.27 -6.06 -34.71
C ALA A 456 -0.18 -5.20 -35.36
N LEU A 457 0.92 -4.94 -34.65
CA LEU A 457 2.10 -4.26 -35.19
C LEU A 457 2.86 -5.12 -36.23
N ASP A 458 2.90 -6.45 -36.05
CA ASP A 458 3.48 -7.37 -37.05
C ASP A 458 2.58 -7.53 -38.30
N ALA A 459 1.26 -7.33 -38.16
CA ALA A 459 0.26 -7.51 -39.22
C ALA A 459 -0.16 -6.21 -39.94
N GLY A 460 0.20 -5.04 -39.43
CA GLY A 460 -0.20 -3.75 -40.00
C GLY A 460 -1.60 -3.28 -39.59
N GLU A 461 -2.15 -3.79 -38.49
CA GLU A 461 -3.52 -3.51 -38.01
C GLU A 461 -3.64 -2.24 -37.15
N VAL A 462 -2.51 -1.62 -36.81
CA VAL A 462 -2.47 -0.30 -36.14
C VAL A 462 -2.46 0.79 -37.21
N ALA A 463 -3.48 1.64 -37.23
CA ALA A 463 -3.59 2.75 -38.17
C ALA A 463 -2.98 4.04 -37.59
N LEU A 464 -2.52 4.93 -38.48
CA LEU A 464 -2.24 6.33 -38.14
C LEU A 464 -3.38 7.20 -38.64
N HIS A 465 -3.90 8.04 -37.74
CA HIS A 465 -4.75 9.17 -38.09
C HIS A 465 -3.93 10.45 -37.96
N TYR A 466 -4.28 11.48 -38.72
CA TYR A 466 -3.54 12.73 -38.79
C TYR A 466 -4.45 13.88 -38.39
N GLN A 467 -4.05 14.64 -37.36
CA GLN A 467 -4.75 15.84 -36.93
C GLN A 467 -4.01 17.09 -37.42
N PRO A 468 -4.68 18.06 -38.06
CA PRO A 468 -4.01 19.24 -38.60
C PRO A 468 -3.73 20.32 -37.55
N LYS A 469 -2.53 20.90 -37.65
CA LYS A 469 -2.12 22.16 -37.02
C LYS A 469 -2.33 23.30 -38.00
N VAL A 470 -2.96 24.38 -37.57
CA VAL A 470 -3.36 25.50 -38.45
C VAL A 470 -3.00 26.84 -37.80
N GLY A 471 -2.35 27.72 -38.56
CA GLY A 471 -2.08 29.10 -38.17
C GLY A 471 -3.33 29.97 -38.23
N PHE A 472 -3.32 31.11 -37.54
CA PHE A 472 -4.44 32.06 -37.54
C PHE A 472 -4.72 32.73 -38.90
N ASP A 473 -3.82 32.56 -39.88
CA ASP A 473 -3.99 32.92 -41.29
C ASP A 473 -4.71 31.82 -42.12
N GLY A 474 -5.03 30.68 -41.51
CA GLY A 474 -5.66 29.52 -42.14
C GLY A 474 -4.70 28.54 -42.81
N VAL A 475 -3.39 28.84 -42.83
CA VAL A 475 -2.35 27.98 -43.43
C VAL A 475 -2.11 26.77 -42.53
N VAL A 476 -1.97 25.59 -43.15
CA VAL A 476 -1.66 24.34 -42.44
C VAL A 476 -0.17 24.33 -42.10
N SER A 477 0.16 24.43 -40.81
CA SER A 477 1.55 24.45 -40.32
C SER A 477 2.15 23.04 -40.21
N GLY A 478 1.31 22.02 -40.01
CA GLY A 478 1.72 20.62 -39.95
C GLY A 478 0.55 19.67 -39.69
N LEU A 479 0.86 18.39 -39.54
CA LEU A 479 -0.06 17.35 -39.08
C LEU A 479 0.58 16.58 -37.92
N GLU A 480 -0.18 16.20 -36.90
CA GLU A 480 0.27 15.23 -35.90
C GLU A 480 -0.21 13.82 -36.24
N ALA A 481 0.69 12.84 -36.24
CA ALA A 481 0.40 11.43 -36.48
C ALA A 481 0.03 10.72 -35.17
N LEU A 482 -1.27 10.45 -35.03
CA LEU A 482 -1.89 9.86 -33.85
C LEU A 482 -2.26 8.38 -34.10
N VAL A 483 -1.69 7.49 -33.30
CA VAL A 483 -1.96 6.05 -33.36
C VAL A 483 -3.42 5.72 -33.03
N ARG A 484 -4.02 4.80 -33.81
CA ARG A 484 -5.37 4.25 -33.57
C ARG A 484 -5.33 2.74 -33.79
N TRP A 485 -5.92 1.99 -32.87
CA TRP A 485 -5.99 0.53 -32.97
C TRP A 485 -7.44 0.06 -32.91
N VAL A 486 -7.83 -0.74 -33.90
CA VAL A 486 -9.13 -1.42 -33.94
C VAL A 486 -8.87 -2.90 -33.73
N HIS A 487 -9.02 -3.34 -32.49
CA HIS A 487 -8.84 -4.74 -32.11
C HIS A 487 -10.02 -5.60 -32.60
N PRO A 488 -9.79 -6.79 -33.21
CA PRO A 488 -10.87 -7.60 -33.79
C PRO A 488 -12.02 -7.94 -32.82
N GLU A 489 -11.72 -8.15 -31.54
CA GLU A 489 -12.71 -8.52 -30.52
C GLU A 489 -13.16 -7.35 -29.62
N ARG A 490 -12.33 -6.29 -29.50
CA ARG A 490 -12.59 -5.16 -28.56
C ARG A 490 -13.06 -3.88 -29.26
N GLY A 491 -13.01 -3.83 -30.59
CA GLY A 491 -13.27 -2.60 -31.34
C GLY A 491 -12.15 -1.57 -31.15
N ARG A 492 -12.50 -0.29 -31.08
CA ARG A 492 -11.51 0.80 -30.93
C ARG A 492 -10.91 0.80 -29.53
N VAL A 493 -9.61 0.50 -29.42
CA VAL A 493 -8.86 0.58 -28.15
C VAL A 493 -8.31 2.01 -27.99
N PRO A 494 -8.53 2.69 -26.85
CA PRO A 494 -7.98 4.02 -26.60
C PRO A 494 -6.44 4.04 -26.65
N PRO A 495 -5.80 5.10 -27.20
CA PRO A 495 -4.35 5.25 -27.20
C PRO A 495 -3.71 5.06 -25.82
N ASP A 496 -4.24 5.74 -24.81
CA ASP A 496 -3.71 5.75 -23.44
C ASP A 496 -3.64 4.35 -22.82
N GLU A 497 -4.59 3.47 -23.16
CA GLU A 497 -4.63 2.09 -22.67
C GLU A 497 -3.47 1.26 -23.24
N PHE A 498 -3.27 1.27 -24.56
CA PHE A 498 -2.28 0.42 -25.20
C PHE A 498 -0.86 1.03 -25.17
N ILE A 499 -0.73 2.35 -25.11
CA ILE A 499 0.56 3.05 -24.91
C ILE A 499 1.11 2.74 -23.50
N ALA A 500 0.28 2.84 -22.45
CA ALA A 500 0.71 2.48 -21.09
C ALA A 500 1.14 1.00 -20.97
N ILE A 501 0.50 0.10 -21.72
CA ILE A 501 0.91 -1.31 -21.83
C ILE A 501 2.25 -1.42 -22.58
N ALA A 502 2.45 -0.68 -23.66
CA ALA A 502 3.71 -0.69 -24.40
C ALA A 502 4.90 -0.12 -23.60
N GLU A 503 4.67 0.90 -22.76
CA GLU A 503 5.69 1.42 -21.83
C GLU A 503 6.05 0.41 -20.73
N THR A 504 5.05 -0.13 -20.03
CA THR A 504 5.29 -1.06 -18.91
C THR A 504 5.89 -2.39 -19.35
N SER A 505 5.59 -2.84 -20.57
CA SER A 505 6.14 -4.08 -21.16
C SER A 505 7.46 -3.91 -21.92
N GLY A 506 7.90 -2.68 -22.21
CA GLY A 506 9.08 -2.39 -23.02
C GLY A 506 8.87 -2.57 -24.54
N LEU A 507 7.62 -2.54 -25.01
CA LEU A 507 7.28 -2.60 -26.44
C LEU A 507 7.43 -1.25 -27.16
N MET A 508 7.59 -0.12 -26.45
CA MET A 508 7.69 1.23 -27.06
C MET A 508 8.65 1.33 -28.25
N PRO A 509 9.89 0.80 -28.24
CA PRO A 509 10.78 0.92 -29.40
C PRO A 509 10.21 0.29 -30.68
N ARG A 510 9.43 -0.79 -30.55
CA ARG A 510 8.72 -1.41 -31.67
C ARG A 510 7.52 -0.59 -32.14
N LEU A 511 6.78 0.03 -31.21
CA LEU A 511 5.65 0.90 -31.53
C LEU A 511 6.16 2.16 -32.24
N THR A 512 7.15 2.85 -31.67
CA THR A 512 7.80 4.04 -32.24
C THR A 512 8.41 3.75 -33.61
N GLU A 513 9.06 2.60 -33.81
CA GLU A 513 9.53 2.17 -35.14
C GLU A 513 8.40 2.02 -36.15
N TYR A 514 7.31 1.33 -35.78
CA TYR A 514 6.15 1.14 -36.65
C TYR A 514 5.49 2.47 -37.02
N VAL A 515 5.34 3.39 -36.07
CA VAL A 515 4.75 4.72 -36.29
C VAL A 515 5.64 5.54 -37.23
N LEU A 516 6.95 5.59 -36.99
CA LEU A 516 7.89 6.31 -37.85
C LEU A 516 7.92 5.76 -39.27
N GLU A 517 7.95 4.43 -39.44
CA GLU A 517 7.94 3.78 -40.75
C GLU A 517 6.65 4.11 -41.53
N THR A 518 5.49 4.03 -40.85
CA THR A 518 4.17 4.30 -41.45
C THR A 518 3.99 5.79 -41.78
N ALA A 519 4.37 6.68 -40.86
CA ALA A 519 4.27 8.13 -41.06
C ALA A 519 5.18 8.61 -42.21
N LEU A 520 6.42 8.12 -42.27
CA LEU A 520 7.35 8.50 -43.34
C LEU A 520 6.93 7.96 -44.71
N ALA A 521 6.36 6.75 -44.79
CA ALA A 521 5.75 6.24 -46.01
C ALA A 521 4.60 7.14 -46.49
N GLN A 522 3.73 7.59 -45.57
CA GLN A 522 2.63 8.50 -45.90
C GLN A 522 3.12 9.90 -46.31
N VAL A 523 4.13 10.45 -45.64
CA VAL A 523 4.79 11.72 -46.05
C VAL A 523 5.39 11.58 -47.45
N SER A 524 6.06 10.48 -47.76
CA SER A 524 6.60 10.23 -49.10
C SER A 524 5.49 10.22 -50.15
N ARG A 525 4.34 9.57 -49.86
CA ARG A 525 3.16 9.53 -50.75
C ARG A 525 2.53 10.92 -50.94
N TRP A 526 2.37 11.70 -49.88
CA TRP A 526 1.89 13.08 -50.00
C TRP A 526 2.81 13.93 -50.87
N ARG A 527 4.13 13.78 -50.71
CA ARG A 527 5.12 14.49 -51.51
C ARG A 527 5.12 14.09 -52.98
N SER A 528 4.89 12.81 -53.32
CA SER A 528 4.69 12.40 -54.73
C SER A 528 3.39 12.93 -55.32
N ASP A 529 2.37 13.13 -54.48
CA ASP A 529 1.08 13.71 -54.84
C ASP A 529 1.08 15.25 -54.87
N GLY A 530 2.25 15.90 -54.66
CA GLY A 530 2.44 17.35 -54.68
C GLY A 530 2.21 18.07 -53.35
N LEU A 531 1.73 17.37 -52.31
CA LEU A 531 1.42 17.92 -50.99
C LEU A 531 2.68 17.99 -50.13
N THR A 532 3.06 19.18 -49.68
CA THR A 532 4.24 19.39 -48.83
C THR A 532 3.86 19.92 -47.44
N VAL A 533 3.54 18.99 -46.54
CA VAL A 533 3.21 19.27 -45.13
C VAL A 533 4.14 18.47 -44.21
N PRO A 534 4.69 19.06 -43.13
CA PRO A 534 5.46 18.31 -42.14
C PRO A 534 4.54 17.46 -41.25
N VAL A 535 5.02 16.29 -40.83
CA VAL A 535 4.31 15.40 -39.90
C VAL A 535 5.08 15.29 -38.59
N ALA A 536 4.38 15.54 -37.49
CA ALA A 536 4.86 15.32 -36.14
C ALA A 536 4.55 13.89 -35.66
N VAL A 537 5.49 13.29 -34.94
CA VAL A 537 5.39 11.95 -34.36
C VAL A 537 5.87 12.00 -32.91
N ASN A 538 4.99 11.57 -32.00
CA ASN A 538 5.31 11.38 -30.59
C ASN A 538 6.36 10.28 -30.37
N VAL A 539 7.36 10.53 -29.52
CA VAL A 539 8.41 9.57 -29.17
C VAL A 539 8.60 9.47 -27.65
N SER A 540 8.81 8.25 -27.14
CA SER A 540 8.93 8.05 -25.69
C SER A 540 10.29 8.50 -25.14
N PRO A 541 10.39 8.87 -23.85
CA PRO A 541 11.67 9.12 -23.18
C PRO A 541 12.69 8.00 -23.37
N ARG A 542 12.22 6.74 -23.33
CA ARG A 542 13.08 5.57 -23.51
C ARG A 542 13.65 5.45 -24.91
N ASP A 543 12.93 5.89 -25.93
CA ASP A 543 13.41 5.92 -27.31
C ASP A 543 14.46 7.01 -27.51
N VAL A 544 14.24 8.21 -26.96
CA VAL A 544 15.23 9.30 -26.98
C VAL A 544 16.50 8.91 -26.22
N HIS A 545 16.38 8.15 -25.13
CA HIS A 545 17.53 7.59 -24.43
C HIS A 545 18.16 6.36 -25.13
N ALA A 546 17.53 5.75 -26.15
CA ALA A 546 18.06 4.54 -26.78
C ALA A 546 19.34 4.83 -27.61
N PRO A 547 20.44 4.06 -27.43
CA PRO A 547 21.65 4.26 -28.22
C PRO A 547 21.39 4.09 -29.72
N GLY A 548 21.81 5.08 -30.51
CA GLY A 548 21.66 5.05 -31.97
C GLY A 548 20.29 5.46 -32.51
N PHE A 549 19.34 5.89 -31.67
CA PHE A 549 18.01 6.33 -32.09
C PHE A 549 18.06 7.38 -33.22
N ALA A 550 18.87 8.43 -33.06
CA ALA A 550 19.06 9.48 -34.07
C ALA A 550 19.49 8.92 -35.44
N GLY A 551 20.44 7.98 -35.45
CA GLY A 551 20.91 7.31 -36.67
C GLY A 551 19.84 6.42 -37.30
N ALA A 552 19.00 5.77 -36.50
CA ALA A 552 17.88 4.97 -36.98
C ALA A 552 16.78 5.84 -37.63
N VAL A 553 16.49 7.02 -37.06
CA VAL A 553 15.58 8.03 -37.67
C VAL A 553 16.15 8.54 -39.00
N ALA A 554 17.44 8.93 -39.03
CA ALA A 554 18.09 9.37 -40.26
C ALA A 554 18.09 8.29 -41.35
N GLY A 555 18.31 7.02 -40.98
CA GLY A 555 18.19 5.88 -41.88
C GLY A 555 16.79 5.68 -42.44
N ARG A 556 15.73 5.89 -41.65
CA ARG A 556 14.33 5.82 -42.11
C ARG A 556 14.00 6.93 -43.10
N LEU A 557 14.39 8.17 -42.80
CA LEU A 557 14.22 9.32 -43.71
C LEU A 557 14.86 9.06 -45.08
N ALA A 558 16.10 8.54 -45.09
CA ALA A 558 16.80 8.17 -46.30
C ALA A 558 16.12 7.03 -47.08
N ARG A 559 15.60 6.00 -46.40
CA ARG A 559 14.88 4.87 -47.03
C ARG A 559 13.59 5.32 -47.74
N HIS A 560 12.86 6.28 -47.17
CA HIS A 560 11.61 6.81 -47.73
C HIS A 560 11.80 8.03 -48.65
N GLY A 561 13.03 8.51 -48.84
CA GLY A 561 13.28 9.72 -49.65
C GLY A 561 12.69 11.01 -49.06
N VAL A 562 12.40 11.02 -47.75
CA VAL A 562 11.76 12.15 -47.05
C VAL A 562 12.83 13.11 -46.54
N PRO A 563 12.76 14.42 -46.85
CA PRO A 563 13.70 15.40 -46.28
C PRO A 563 13.44 15.55 -44.78
N ALA A 564 14.50 15.64 -43.98
CA ALA A 564 14.41 15.62 -42.52
C ALA A 564 13.46 16.70 -41.93
N GLY A 565 13.42 17.90 -42.53
CA GLY A 565 12.52 18.98 -42.11
C GLY A 565 11.02 18.75 -42.39
N ALA A 566 10.64 17.64 -43.02
CA ALA A 566 9.26 17.17 -43.13
C ALA A 566 8.86 16.19 -42.01
N LEU A 567 9.80 15.80 -41.13
CA LEU A 567 9.54 15.08 -39.90
C LEU A 567 9.77 16.01 -38.70
N GLN A 568 8.81 16.03 -37.79
CA GLN A 568 8.93 16.63 -36.47
C GLN A 568 8.78 15.53 -35.42
N LEU A 569 9.58 15.57 -34.36
CA LEU A 569 9.47 14.65 -33.23
C LEU A 569 8.92 15.41 -32.03
N GLU A 570 7.84 14.89 -31.45
CA GLU A 570 7.22 15.41 -30.23
C GLU A 570 7.78 14.64 -29.03
N ILE A 571 8.35 15.40 -28.10
CA ILE A 571 8.95 14.90 -26.86
C ILE A 571 8.24 15.55 -25.68
N THR A 572 7.90 14.78 -24.65
CA THR A 572 7.38 15.36 -23.41
C THR A 572 8.50 15.98 -22.58
N GLU A 573 8.15 16.88 -21.66
CA GLU A 573 9.09 17.45 -20.70
C GLU A 573 9.87 16.40 -19.90
N HIS A 574 9.24 15.26 -19.62
CA HIS A 574 9.79 14.17 -18.79
C HIS A 574 11.05 13.53 -19.36
N VAL A 575 11.27 13.64 -20.68
CA VAL A 575 12.51 13.19 -21.36
C VAL A 575 13.76 13.80 -20.71
N LEU A 576 13.65 14.98 -20.13
CA LEU A 576 14.76 15.74 -19.55
C LEU A 576 15.10 15.36 -18.10
N LEU A 577 14.26 14.57 -17.44
CA LEU A 577 14.38 14.28 -16.01
C LEU A 577 15.17 12.99 -15.72
N GLU A 578 15.24 12.04 -16.66
CA GLU A 578 15.99 10.79 -16.47
C GLU A 578 17.50 10.93 -16.72
N ASP A 579 17.91 11.40 -17.91
CA ASP A 579 19.32 11.62 -18.31
C ASP A 579 19.43 12.85 -19.23
N PRO A 580 19.39 14.08 -18.67
CA PRO A 580 19.35 15.32 -19.47
C PRO A 580 20.55 15.51 -20.41
N HIS A 581 21.71 14.92 -20.12
CA HIS A 581 22.88 15.01 -21.00
C HIS A 581 22.70 14.14 -22.24
N ARG A 582 22.29 12.88 -22.05
CA ARG A 582 22.06 11.93 -23.15
C ARG A 582 20.85 12.30 -24.00
N ALA A 583 19.80 12.85 -23.40
CA ALA A 583 18.69 13.45 -24.13
C ALA A 583 19.20 14.59 -25.02
N ALA A 584 19.96 15.54 -24.47
CA ALA A 584 20.50 16.67 -25.22
C ALA A 584 21.42 16.22 -26.38
N ASP A 585 22.32 15.26 -26.16
CA ASP A 585 23.19 14.71 -27.21
C ASP A 585 22.39 14.06 -28.34
N THR A 586 21.35 13.28 -28.02
CA THR A 586 20.52 12.59 -29.02
C THR A 586 19.65 13.57 -29.81
N LEU A 587 19.07 14.57 -29.14
CA LEU A 587 18.30 15.64 -29.78
C LEU A 587 19.20 16.54 -30.63
N ALA A 588 20.43 16.82 -30.20
CA ALA A 588 21.41 17.56 -31.00
C ALA A 588 21.84 16.77 -32.26
N ALA A 589 21.95 15.45 -32.19
CA ALA A 589 22.20 14.60 -33.35
C ALA A 589 21.01 14.59 -34.34
N LEU A 590 19.77 14.52 -33.84
CA LEU A 590 18.55 14.63 -34.65
C LEU A 590 18.44 16.01 -35.34
N ALA A 591 18.70 17.08 -34.60
CA ALA A 591 18.77 18.44 -35.14
C ALA A 591 19.88 18.60 -36.19
N GLY A 592 21.04 17.97 -35.97
CA GLY A 592 22.14 17.92 -36.93
C GLY A 592 21.81 17.19 -38.24
N HIS A 593 20.83 16.27 -38.21
CA HIS A 593 20.24 15.67 -39.41
C HIS A 593 19.15 16.54 -40.06
N GLY A 594 18.73 17.64 -39.43
CA GLY A 594 17.69 18.55 -39.91
C GLY A 594 16.26 18.14 -39.55
N VAL A 595 16.09 17.20 -38.62
CA VAL A 595 14.78 16.85 -38.03
C VAL A 595 14.34 18.00 -37.12
N LYS A 596 13.03 18.29 -37.06
CA LYS A 596 12.47 19.27 -36.12
C LYS A 596 12.06 18.62 -34.81
N MET A 597 12.10 19.37 -33.72
CA MET A 597 11.69 18.90 -32.39
C MET A 597 10.65 19.87 -31.82
N SER A 598 9.58 19.30 -31.26
CA SER A 598 8.54 20.01 -30.54
C SER A 598 8.45 19.48 -29.11
N LEU A 599 8.25 20.37 -28.14
CA LEU A 599 8.10 20.04 -26.74
C LEU A 599 6.61 19.97 -26.38
N ASP A 600 6.16 18.79 -25.94
CA ASP A 600 4.75 18.49 -25.67
C ASP A 600 4.38 18.54 -24.18
N ASP A 601 3.07 18.61 -23.91
CA ASP A 601 2.44 18.70 -22.58
C ASP A 601 2.98 19.83 -21.67
N PHE A 602 3.45 20.94 -22.26
CA PHE A 602 4.18 21.96 -21.51
C PHE A 602 3.30 22.66 -20.45
N GLY A 603 3.84 22.75 -19.23
CA GLY A 603 3.16 23.34 -18.07
C GLY A 603 2.59 22.32 -17.08
N THR A 604 2.50 21.04 -17.45
CA THR A 604 1.98 19.96 -16.56
C THR A 604 3.05 19.32 -15.67
N GLY A 605 4.32 19.75 -15.79
CA GLY A 605 5.52 19.18 -15.17
C GLY A 605 6.45 20.18 -14.47
N TYR A 606 7.69 19.75 -14.19
CA TYR A 606 8.74 20.53 -13.52
C TYR A 606 9.75 21.10 -14.55
N SER A 607 9.27 21.97 -15.44
CA SER A 607 10.11 22.61 -16.46
C SER A 607 11.23 23.47 -15.88
N SER A 608 12.46 22.96 -15.95
CA SER A 608 13.65 23.75 -15.68
C SER A 608 14.01 24.61 -16.90
N LEU A 609 13.73 25.91 -16.84
CA LEU A 609 14.06 26.90 -17.89
C LEU A 609 15.54 26.85 -18.34
N VAL A 610 16.45 26.44 -17.45
CA VAL A 610 17.88 26.25 -17.74
C VAL A 610 18.13 25.09 -18.70
N HIS A 611 17.33 24.02 -18.60
CA HIS A 611 17.40 22.87 -19.50
C HIS A 611 16.71 23.19 -20.83
N LEU A 612 15.52 23.80 -20.81
CA LEU A 612 14.78 24.20 -22.01
C LEU A 612 15.64 25.00 -22.99
N ARG A 613 16.37 26.00 -22.48
CA ARG A 613 17.28 26.86 -23.28
C ARG A 613 18.42 26.11 -23.99
N ARG A 614 18.76 24.89 -23.57
CA ARG A 614 19.87 24.09 -24.14
C ARG A 614 19.42 23.11 -25.21
N LEU A 615 18.11 22.92 -25.38
CA LEU A 615 17.56 21.93 -26.30
C LEU A 615 17.38 22.52 -27.69
N PRO A 616 17.61 21.75 -28.76
CA PRO A 616 17.37 22.18 -30.13
C PRO A 616 15.88 22.06 -30.51
N VAL A 617 14.96 22.46 -29.62
CA VAL A 617 13.52 22.51 -29.91
C VAL A 617 13.21 23.74 -30.77
N SER A 618 12.17 23.62 -31.60
CA SER A 618 11.69 24.70 -32.49
C SER A 618 10.22 25.07 -32.27
N GLU A 619 9.48 24.22 -31.54
CA GLU A 619 8.06 24.37 -31.26
C GLU A 619 7.81 23.96 -29.79
N LEU A 620 6.81 24.58 -29.16
CA LEU A 620 6.32 24.27 -27.83
C LEU A 620 4.79 24.16 -27.91
N LYS A 621 4.24 23.04 -27.44
CA LYS A 621 2.80 22.77 -27.39
C LYS A 621 2.26 23.07 -25.99
N ILE A 622 1.21 23.87 -25.91
CA ILE A 622 0.50 24.17 -24.66
C ILE A 622 -0.56 23.10 -24.43
N ASP A 623 -0.46 22.40 -23.30
CA ASP A 623 -1.35 21.32 -22.91
C ASP A 623 -2.85 21.73 -22.89
N ARG A 624 -3.71 20.83 -23.37
CA ARG A 624 -5.16 21.00 -23.47
C ARG A 624 -5.83 21.43 -22.16
N SER A 625 -5.32 21.01 -20.99
CA SER A 625 -5.93 21.32 -19.69
C SER A 625 -5.95 22.82 -19.37
N PHE A 626 -4.93 23.57 -19.79
CA PHE A 626 -4.92 25.03 -19.67
C PHE A 626 -5.79 25.68 -20.76
N VAL A 627 -5.69 25.19 -22.00
CA VAL A 627 -6.43 25.74 -23.15
C VAL A 627 -7.94 25.59 -22.98
N ALA A 628 -8.42 24.44 -22.51
CA ALA A 628 -9.85 24.17 -22.32
C ALA A 628 -10.53 25.01 -21.23
N ARG A 629 -9.76 25.68 -20.37
CA ARG A 629 -10.27 26.57 -19.31
C ARG A 629 -9.87 28.04 -19.50
N LEU A 630 -9.07 28.36 -20.51
CA LEU A 630 -8.65 29.71 -20.92
C LEU A 630 -9.80 30.74 -21.00
N ALA A 631 -11.00 30.29 -21.37
CA ALA A 631 -12.17 31.16 -21.49
C ALA A 631 -12.83 31.52 -20.14
N VAL A 632 -12.63 30.72 -19.10
CA VAL A 632 -13.40 30.79 -17.84
C VAL A 632 -12.53 30.98 -16.59
N ASP A 633 -11.26 30.59 -16.63
CA ASP A 633 -10.32 30.70 -15.52
C ASP A 633 -9.23 31.74 -15.81
N ALA A 634 -9.05 32.69 -14.90
CA ALA A 634 -8.05 33.75 -15.03
C ALA A 634 -6.62 33.27 -14.70
N GLU A 635 -6.47 32.19 -13.91
CA GLU A 635 -5.16 31.62 -13.58
C GLU A 635 -4.60 30.84 -14.78
N ASP A 636 -5.41 29.99 -15.41
CA ASP A 636 -5.01 29.29 -16.63
C ASP A 636 -4.73 30.26 -17.79
N ALA A 637 -5.53 31.34 -17.92
CA ALA A 637 -5.29 32.37 -18.92
C ALA A 637 -3.92 33.06 -18.74
N GLU A 638 -3.51 33.31 -17.50
CA GLU A 638 -2.20 33.90 -17.18
C GLU A 638 -1.06 32.89 -17.41
N ILE A 639 -1.28 31.59 -17.15
CA ILE A 639 -0.33 30.51 -17.49
C ILE A 639 -0.12 30.43 -19.01
N VAL A 640 -1.20 30.41 -19.80
CA VAL A 640 -1.11 30.40 -21.27
C VAL A 640 -0.35 31.63 -21.77
N ARG A 641 -0.68 32.83 -21.27
CA ARG A 641 0.01 34.09 -21.63
C ARG A 641 1.51 34.02 -21.31
N CYS A 642 1.88 33.59 -20.10
CA CYS A 642 3.27 33.47 -19.68
C CYS A 642 4.05 32.42 -20.50
N THR A 643 3.40 31.32 -20.90
CA THR A 643 4.00 30.30 -21.76
C THR A 643 4.26 30.84 -23.18
N VAL A 644 3.33 31.61 -23.76
CA VAL A 644 3.54 32.28 -25.05
C VAL A 644 4.72 33.26 -24.98
N ASP A 645 4.72 34.18 -24.00
CA ASP A 645 5.80 35.15 -23.78
C ASP A 645 7.18 34.47 -23.62
N LEU A 646 7.23 33.36 -22.88
CA LEU A 646 8.44 32.57 -22.65
C LEU A 646 8.95 31.93 -23.95
N ALA A 647 8.08 31.25 -24.67
CA ALA A 647 8.44 30.54 -25.90
C ALA A 647 8.96 31.51 -26.97
N HIS A 648 8.28 32.65 -27.17
CA HIS A 648 8.73 33.72 -28.06
C HIS A 648 10.05 34.34 -27.63
N SER A 649 10.27 34.52 -26.32
CA SER A 649 11.56 34.98 -25.76
C SER A 649 12.71 34.00 -25.99
N LEU A 650 12.42 32.72 -26.22
CA LEU A 650 13.37 31.66 -26.59
C LEU A 650 13.46 31.44 -28.12
N GLY A 651 12.63 32.11 -28.92
CA GLY A 651 12.58 31.96 -30.38
C GLY A 651 11.85 30.70 -30.85
N LEU A 652 10.96 30.14 -30.02
CA LEU A 652 10.14 28.96 -30.32
C LEU A 652 8.77 29.36 -30.87
N LEU A 653 8.22 28.54 -31.76
CA LEU A 653 6.81 28.62 -32.17
C LEU A 653 5.91 28.03 -31.10
N VAL A 654 4.71 28.57 -30.93
CA VAL A 654 3.72 28.10 -29.95
C VAL A 654 2.50 27.50 -30.63
N VAL A 655 2.16 26.27 -30.25
CA VAL A 655 0.94 25.59 -30.68
C VAL A 655 0.04 25.37 -29.47
N ALA A 656 -1.21 25.81 -29.50
CA ALA A 656 -2.18 25.49 -28.45
C ALA A 656 -3.01 24.26 -28.80
N GLU A 657 -3.08 23.29 -27.87
CA GLU A 657 -3.80 22.03 -28.05
C GLU A 657 -5.23 22.07 -27.53
N GLY A 658 -6.10 21.22 -28.10
CA GLY A 658 -7.45 21.02 -27.59
C GLY A 658 -8.40 22.20 -27.79
N VAL A 659 -8.20 23.01 -28.83
CA VAL A 659 -9.14 24.10 -29.18
C VAL A 659 -10.45 23.52 -29.74
N GLU A 660 -11.56 23.72 -29.02
CA GLU A 660 -12.88 23.14 -29.36
C GLU A 660 -13.95 24.19 -29.70
N ASP A 661 -13.71 25.46 -29.42
CA ASP A 661 -14.67 26.56 -29.57
C ASP A 661 -14.03 27.87 -30.07
N ASP A 662 -14.85 28.73 -30.67
CA ASP A 662 -14.41 30.00 -31.26
C ASP A 662 -13.89 31.01 -30.22
N GLU A 663 -14.40 30.99 -28.97
CA GLU A 663 -14.01 31.94 -27.92
C GLU A 663 -12.57 31.67 -27.43
N THR A 664 -12.22 30.39 -27.30
CA THR A 664 -10.86 29.90 -27.04
C THR A 664 -9.92 30.25 -28.21
N TRP A 665 -10.36 30.07 -29.46
CA TRP A 665 -9.60 30.47 -30.66
C TRP A 665 -9.28 31.98 -30.65
N GLU A 666 -10.28 32.83 -30.39
CA GLU A 666 -10.08 34.29 -30.36
C GLU A 666 -9.14 34.72 -29.22
N ARG A 667 -9.28 34.16 -28.02
CA ARG A 667 -8.33 34.43 -26.93
C ARG A 667 -6.90 34.04 -27.28
N LEU A 668 -6.67 32.87 -27.87
CA LEU A 668 -5.33 32.42 -28.26
C LEU A 668 -4.69 33.32 -29.33
N ARG A 669 -5.49 33.79 -30.29
CA ARG A 669 -5.06 34.77 -31.29
C ARG A 669 -4.63 36.09 -30.63
N ASP A 670 -5.44 36.59 -29.70
CA ASP A 670 -5.20 37.88 -29.05
C ASP A 670 -4.03 37.82 -28.04
N LEU A 671 -3.75 36.64 -27.48
CA LEU A 671 -2.54 36.34 -26.70
C LEU A 671 -1.29 36.14 -27.56
N GLY A 672 -1.41 36.08 -28.89
CA GLY A 672 -0.29 35.98 -29.82
C GLY A 672 0.23 34.56 -30.05
N CYS A 673 -0.57 33.52 -29.80
CA CYS A 673 -0.21 32.14 -30.17
C CYS A 673 0.02 32.02 -31.70
N ASP A 674 0.93 31.15 -32.15
CA ASP A 674 1.31 31.07 -33.58
C ASP A 674 0.37 30.15 -34.39
N ALA A 675 -0.02 29.00 -33.80
CA ALA A 675 -0.92 28.04 -34.43
C ALA A 675 -1.74 27.27 -33.37
N VAL A 676 -2.78 26.56 -33.83
CA VAL A 676 -3.63 25.76 -32.94
C VAL A 676 -3.93 24.38 -33.50
N GLN A 677 -4.28 23.47 -32.61
CA GLN A 677 -4.71 22.10 -32.87
C GLN A 677 -5.94 21.78 -32.01
N GLY A 678 -6.96 21.16 -32.59
CA GLY A 678 -8.17 20.82 -31.85
C GLY A 678 -9.36 20.49 -32.74
N TRP A 679 -10.49 20.11 -32.13
CA TRP A 679 -11.68 19.68 -32.87
C TRP A 679 -12.35 20.81 -33.65
N LEU A 680 -12.14 22.07 -33.26
CA LEU A 680 -12.59 23.24 -34.04
C LEU A 680 -11.95 23.27 -35.44
N VAL A 681 -10.70 22.79 -35.56
CA VAL A 681 -9.98 22.69 -36.84
C VAL A 681 -10.38 21.42 -37.59
N ALA A 682 -10.16 20.27 -36.94
CA ALA A 682 -10.63 18.94 -37.34
C ALA A 682 -10.27 17.90 -36.26
N ALA A 683 -11.04 16.82 -36.20
CA ALA A 683 -10.61 15.60 -35.52
C ALA A 683 -9.49 14.88 -36.31
N ALA A 684 -8.81 13.93 -35.67
CA ALA A 684 -7.76 13.13 -36.33
C ALA A 684 -8.35 12.20 -37.42
N MET A 685 -7.97 12.42 -38.68
CA MET A 685 -8.54 11.76 -39.86
C MET A 685 -7.64 10.64 -40.40
N PRO A 686 -8.17 9.55 -40.98
CA PRO A 686 -7.35 8.57 -41.69
C PRO A 686 -6.73 9.18 -42.96
N PRO A 687 -5.60 8.65 -43.47
CA PRO A 687 -4.76 9.35 -44.45
C PRO A 687 -5.45 9.77 -45.76
N ASP A 688 -6.40 9.00 -46.28
CA ASP A 688 -7.13 9.38 -47.50
C ASP A 688 -8.11 10.55 -47.25
N GLU A 689 -8.75 10.61 -46.06
CA GLU A 689 -9.58 11.75 -45.63
C GLU A 689 -8.71 13.00 -45.39
N THR A 690 -7.56 12.86 -44.72
CA THR A 690 -6.58 13.94 -44.56
C THR A 690 -6.12 14.48 -45.92
N THR A 691 -5.89 13.60 -46.90
CA THR A 691 -5.49 13.99 -48.27
C THR A 691 -6.57 14.84 -48.95
N ALA A 692 -7.85 14.46 -48.78
CA ALA A 692 -8.97 15.24 -49.30
C ALA A 692 -9.10 16.59 -48.59
N TRP A 693 -8.93 16.62 -47.26
CA TRP A 693 -8.97 17.83 -46.44
C TRP A 693 -7.87 18.84 -46.80
N LEU A 694 -6.63 18.38 -47.04
CA LEU A 694 -5.52 19.22 -47.51
C LEU A 694 -5.82 19.84 -48.88
N ARG A 695 -6.24 19.02 -49.86
CA ARG A 695 -6.56 19.49 -51.22
C ARG A 695 -7.71 20.49 -51.26
N ALA A 696 -8.70 20.34 -50.38
CA ALA A 696 -9.80 21.30 -50.26
C ALA A 696 -9.34 22.71 -49.83
N ARG A 697 -8.23 22.80 -49.08
CA ARG A 697 -7.65 24.08 -48.62
C ARG A 697 -6.68 24.69 -49.63
N GLU A 698 -5.90 23.88 -50.35
CA GLU A 698 -5.09 24.36 -51.49
C GLU A 698 -5.95 24.90 -52.66
N GLY A 699 -7.19 24.42 -52.78
CA GLY A 699 -8.11 24.79 -53.85
C GLY A 699 -8.82 26.15 -53.71
N VAL A 700 -8.61 26.90 -52.62
CA VAL A 700 -9.22 28.23 -52.42
C VAL A 700 -8.28 29.31 -52.96
N PRO A 701 -8.66 30.09 -54.00
CA PRO A 701 -7.82 31.18 -54.47
C PRO A 701 -7.72 32.27 -53.39
N HIS A 702 -6.50 32.56 -52.93
CA HIS A 702 -6.24 33.75 -52.12
C HIS A 702 -6.52 35.02 -52.94
N SER A 703 -7.75 35.53 -52.85
CA SER A 703 -8.18 36.77 -53.49
C SER A 703 -7.58 37.98 -52.77
N LEU A 704 -6.36 38.33 -53.17
CA LEU A 704 -5.75 39.67 -53.15
C LEU A 704 -6.29 40.67 -52.11
N GLU A 705 -5.63 40.75 -50.95
CA GLU A 705 -5.26 42.07 -50.44
C GLU A 705 -3.85 42.03 -49.81
N SER A 706 -2.92 42.75 -50.46
CA SER A 706 -1.51 42.74 -50.09
C SER A 706 -1.25 43.57 -48.84
N ALA A 707 -1.20 42.92 -47.67
CA ALA A 707 -0.70 43.54 -46.45
C ALA A 707 0.79 43.91 -46.61
N ARG A 708 1.13 45.16 -46.30
CA ARG A 708 2.46 45.76 -46.50
C ARG A 708 3.51 45.11 -45.58
N PRO A 709 4.80 45.07 -45.98
CA PRO A 709 5.87 44.65 -45.08
C PRO A 709 5.95 45.59 -43.86
N ARG A 710 6.08 45.01 -42.65
CA ARG A 710 6.36 45.77 -41.43
C ARG A 710 7.72 46.48 -41.54
N PRO A 711 7.86 47.73 -41.07
CA PRO A 711 9.13 48.45 -41.15
C PRO A 711 10.18 47.85 -40.20
N GLN A 712 11.42 47.81 -40.66
CA GLN A 712 12.57 47.50 -39.80
C GLN A 712 12.77 48.64 -38.79
N LEU A 713 12.92 48.28 -37.51
CA LEU A 713 13.30 49.22 -36.46
C LEU A 713 14.81 49.49 -36.52
N GLU A 714 15.19 50.59 -37.17
CA GLU A 714 16.56 51.12 -37.10
C GLU A 714 16.84 51.67 -35.70
N CYS A 715 17.90 51.19 -35.05
CA CYS A 715 18.40 51.79 -33.81
C CYS A 715 19.17 53.09 -34.10
N GLY A 716 18.51 54.24 -33.90
CA GLY A 716 19.15 55.56 -33.82
C GLY A 716 19.53 55.95 -32.37
N PRO A 717 20.61 56.71 -32.14
CA PRO A 717 21.08 57.04 -30.80
C PRO A 717 20.31 58.20 -30.16
N SER A 718 19.93 58.06 -28.89
CA SER A 718 19.34 59.13 -28.09
C SER A 718 20.40 59.95 -27.36
N ALA A 719 20.33 61.28 -27.48
CA ALA A 719 21.21 62.22 -26.79
C ALA A 719 20.48 62.95 -25.64
N SER A 720 21.13 62.93 -24.48
CA SER A 720 21.03 63.84 -23.32
C SER A 720 20.05 65.05 -23.33
N ALA A 721 19.27 65.21 -22.25
CA ALA A 721 19.27 66.45 -21.42
C ALA A 721 18.48 66.33 -20.09
N THR A 722 19.21 66.40 -18.97
CA THR A 722 19.00 67.28 -17.78
C THR A 722 17.57 67.60 -17.24
N SER A 723 17.26 67.27 -15.97
CA SER A 723 17.28 68.26 -14.84
C SER A 723 16.60 67.81 -13.52
N SER A 724 17.37 67.86 -12.41
CA SER A 724 17.02 68.26 -11.02
C SER A 724 15.74 67.80 -10.29
N ILE A 725 15.92 67.29 -9.05
CA ILE A 725 15.32 67.81 -7.80
C ILE A 725 16.26 67.43 -6.61
N ARG A 726 16.30 68.24 -5.53
CA ARG A 726 17.21 68.10 -4.38
C ARG A 726 16.55 67.48 -3.11
N PRO A 727 17.32 66.95 -2.14
CA PRO A 727 16.82 66.25 -0.93
C PRO A 727 16.91 67.05 0.39
N HIS A 728 16.20 66.57 1.43
CA HIS A 728 16.21 67.00 2.85
C HIS A 728 15.47 65.93 3.72
N THR A 729 15.67 65.66 5.02
CA THR A 729 16.83 65.76 5.96
C THR A 729 16.54 64.95 7.25
N GLY A 730 17.54 64.29 7.88
CA GLY A 730 17.45 63.69 9.24
C GLY A 730 18.10 62.28 9.33
N SER A 731 19.33 62.11 9.85
CA SER A 731 19.71 61.87 11.28
C SER A 731 19.13 60.55 11.85
N THR A 732 19.86 59.60 12.45
CA THR A 732 21.22 59.50 13.07
C THR A 732 21.80 58.08 12.79
N GLY A 733 23.04 57.66 13.10
CA GLY A 733 24.20 58.24 13.79
C GLY A 733 25.39 57.22 13.85
N SER A 734 26.57 57.69 14.27
CA SER A 734 27.80 56.92 14.67
C SER A 734 28.39 55.82 13.75
N GLY A 735 29.63 56.02 13.29
CA GLY A 735 30.52 54.97 12.71
C GLY A 735 31.31 54.20 13.78
N PRO A 736 32.61 53.81 13.57
CA PRO A 736 33.52 54.19 12.47
C PRO A 736 34.50 53.11 11.92
N ARG A 737 35.15 53.41 10.77
CA ARG A 737 36.53 53.03 10.32
C ARG A 737 36.91 51.53 10.30
N SER A 738 37.43 50.99 9.18
CA SER A 738 38.83 51.26 8.76
C SER A 738 39.20 50.61 7.40
N SER A 739 40.14 51.27 6.71
CA SER A 739 41.16 50.80 5.73
C SER A 739 41.40 49.28 5.61
N GLY A 740 41.73 48.69 4.46
CA GLY A 740 42.50 49.17 3.30
C GLY A 740 42.89 47.98 2.37
N PRO A 741 43.74 48.16 1.33
CA PRO A 741 43.69 47.37 0.08
C PRO A 741 44.68 46.15 -0.03
N PRO A 742 44.62 45.33 -1.12
CA PRO A 742 45.22 43.98 -1.20
C PRO A 742 46.61 43.92 -1.87
N PRO A 743 47.28 42.73 -1.97
CA PRO A 743 47.40 42.07 -3.30
C PRO A 743 47.62 40.52 -3.34
N LYS A 744 47.05 39.84 -4.38
CA LYS A 744 47.67 39.06 -5.51
C LYS A 744 48.84 38.01 -5.28
N PRO A 745 49.23 37.13 -6.26
CA PRO A 745 49.02 35.66 -6.18
C PRO A 745 50.27 34.76 -6.47
N ASN A 746 50.06 33.52 -7.00
CA ASN A 746 51.00 32.42 -7.40
C ASN A 746 51.11 31.27 -6.36
N GLY A 747 51.38 30.00 -6.70
CA GLY A 747 51.56 29.28 -7.99
C GLY A 747 51.44 27.74 -7.74
N SER A 748 51.00 26.91 -8.71
CA SER A 748 51.80 26.16 -9.72
C SER A 748 52.39 24.80 -9.26
N HIS A 749 52.33 23.80 -10.17
CA HIS A 749 52.94 22.44 -10.17
C HIS A 749 52.21 21.27 -9.48
N ASP A 750 52.38 20.01 -9.91
CA ASP A 750 52.48 19.44 -11.28
C ASP A 750 52.38 17.89 -11.23
N ALA A 751 52.12 17.26 -12.38
CA ALA A 751 52.27 15.84 -12.75
C ALA A 751 52.60 14.76 -11.67
N ASN A 752 51.75 13.70 -11.58
CA ASN A 752 52.11 12.38 -12.15
C ASN A 752 50.95 11.34 -12.23
N ARG A 753 51.02 10.50 -13.27
CA ARG A 753 50.34 9.19 -13.51
C ARG A 753 51.46 8.23 -13.98
N PRO A 754 51.29 6.90 -14.22
CA PRO A 754 50.07 6.08 -14.29
C PRO A 754 50.17 4.68 -13.61
N THR A 755 49.26 3.76 -14.00
CA THR A 755 49.31 2.28 -13.98
C THR A 755 48.75 1.52 -12.75
N GLY A 756 48.02 0.43 -13.04
CA GLY A 756 47.45 -0.48 -12.04
C GLY A 756 46.06 -1.05 -12.37
N TRP A 757 45.91 -1.81 -13.47
CA TRP A 757 44.72 -2.65 -13.74
C TRP A 757 45.16 -4.09 -13.98
N GLN A 758 44.70 -5.02 -13.13
CA GLN A 758 44.55 -6.47 -13.43
C GLN A 758 43.55 -7.10 -12.45
N PRO A 759 42.95 -8.28 -12.75
CA PRO A 759 41.58 -8.59 -12.36
C PRO A 759 41.40 -9.88 -11.50
N VAL A 760 40.13 -10.27 -11.32
CA VAL A 760 39.60 -11.58 -10.86
C VAL A 760 39.50 -11.80 -9.34
N GLN A 761 38.28 -11.69 -8.80
CA GLN A 761 37.47 -12.86 -8.43
C GLN A 761 35.96 -12.52 -8.49
#